data_AF-A0A3D1TFF6-F1
#
_entry.id   AF-A0A3D1TFF6-F1
#
_cell.length_a   1.000
_cell.length_b   1.000
_cell.length_c   1.000
_cell.angle_alpha   90.00
_cell.angle_beta   90.00
_cell.angle_gamma   90.00
#
_symmetry.space_group_name_H-M   'P 1'
#
loop_
_entity.id
_entity.type
_entity.pdbx_description
1 polymer ?
#
loop_
_entity_poly.entity_id
_entity_poly.type
_entity_poly.pdbx_seq_one_letter_code
_entity_poly.pdbx_strand_id
1 'polypeptide(L)'
;QLQSELATGSYTPTDSMIFAPLPVVPPGHPVVTALELPAAVVRGVRLIADAIAVDSGGTQPGITSWEYIFSNGDLLTDQGTIEGPDFSLGLPTELFPADDYILSVRARDRDGNWSEYRSAVVRIVEDTEPRIVFVSTDLVAAGTADLPIILQARNTAFRPGITSVRFDGNDINVHSLEVLDDERLRMLIDVPISAQLGQRIITVRTGTEEVVLAGEFTVIAPATVLSLGLLEARPGQIIDLPLQLARGGGLTGYNLRLAFDPRSVEWLEARPGNLTPTWSTPTHLQEEGTVTLAAAGAQQVTASVGSLLILSFRVAPNLDTNTFIPIEIEQFQLNDGSMPGYASNGGILVAPPVLGDLNGDGIDGTLDSSLILQWRIGLINHFPIAPEIIAPAFPALGDLNGDAQLGTVDASLILQKRIGLIDAYPVEQQAPARLNTHTSTRFPDASSAAVLNEERQLSLTPLLAGTPGQSLLQTLSVDDASGLLGWYAELSLPEAWIEVVAVHTGPRTPNWADPIFALQDGVLRIAASGATPGSGSGGIAEIELRLLNNAPPGTVALAEITDVDLNDRQIPAQPGGYGIIRVQEIDSDGDGMPDAWENAFGLNPFDPSDANLDSDEDSTTNLEEYIADTNPINPENYLALTPLPDSTGAGLELQWQAAAGRVYQLECAPIDGSAGWTDAVEWLPEGTRNEFQRMDDDTITV
;
A
#
# COMPACT_ATOMS: atom_id res chain seq x y z
N GLN A 1 -13.23 27.38 51.13
CA GLN A 1 -12.32 27.62 50.00
C GLN A 1 -11.32 26.47 49.87
N LEU A 2 -10.49 26.18 50.88
CA LEU A 2 -9.66 24.96 50.91
C LEU A 2 -10.43 23.67 50.58
N GLN A 3 -11.59 23.43 51.22
CA GLN A 3 -12.41 22.24 50.91
C GLN A 3 -12.92 22.21 49.45
N SER A 4 -13.08 23.36 48.77
CA SER A 4 -13.47 23.37 47.35
C SER A 4 -12.26 23.28 46.41
N GLU A 5 -11.09 23.77 46.82
CA GLU A 5 -9.83 23.66 46.06
C GLU A 5 -9.26 22.24 46.13
N LEU A 6 -9.34 21.59 47.31
CA LEU A 6 -9.04 20.17 47.49
C LEU A 6 -10.00 19.28 46.69
N ALA A 7 -11.30 19.57 46.72
CA ALA A 7 -12.30 18.82 45.94
C ALA A 7 -12.18 19.01 44.42
N THR A 8 -11.44 20.02 43.94
CA THR A 8 -11.23 20.30 42.51
C THR A 8 -9.82 19.99 42.02
N GLY A 9 -8.92 19.52 42.90
CA GLY A 9 -7.54 19.17 42.54
C GLY A 9 -6.67 20.38 42.14
N SER A 10 -7.12 21.60 42.40
CA SER A 10 -6.46 22.84 41.95
C SER A 10 -5.35 23.33 42.90
N TYR A 11 -5.06 22.58 43.97
CA TYR A 11 -4.07 22.94 44.99
C TYR A 11 -2.63 22.59 44.56
N THR A 12 -1.76 23.59 44.47
CA THR A 12 -0.31 23.38 44.36
C THR A 12 0.36 23.66 45.72
N PRO A 13 1.34 22.84 46.18
CA PRO A 13 1.92 22.95 47.54
C PRO A 13 2.68 24.26 47.86
N THR A 14 2.76 25.20 46.91
CA THR A 14 3.46 26.48 47.04
C THR A 14 2.54 27.64 47.39
N ASP A 15 1.22 27.49 47.31
CA ASP A 15 0.30 28.59 47.57
C ASP A 15 0.14 28.86 49.07
N SER A 16 0.53 30.07 49.48
CA SER A 16 0.42 30.54 50.86
C SER A 16 -1.05 30.88 51.17
N MET A 17 -1.66 30.17 52.12
CA MET A 17 -3.02 30.48 52.56
C MET A 17 -3.05 31.62 53.57
N ILE A 18 -3.87 32.63 53.29
CA ILE A 18 -4.21 33.72 54.21
C ILE A 18 -5.59 33.42 54.80
N PHE A 19 -5.68 33.24 56.12
CA PHE A 19 -6.97 33.06 56.80
C PHE A 19 -7.55 34.43 57.24
N ALA A 20 -8.87 34.59 57.11
CA ALA A 20 -9.56 35.83 57.47
C ALA A 20 -9.46 36.14 58.99
N PRO A 21 -9.46 37.43 59.39
CA PRO A 21 -9.25 37.84 60.77
C PRO A 21 -10.35 37.32 61.70
N LEU A 22 -9.94 36.70 62.81
CA LEU A 22 -10.84 36.31 63.90
C LEU A 22 -11.34 37.56 64.65
N PRO A 23 -12.60 37.60 65.11
CA PRO A 23 -13.12 38.75 65.86
C PRO A 23 -12.38 38.94 67.20
N VAL A 24 -12.15 40.19 67.57
CA VAL A 24 -11.50 40.59 68.83
C VAL A 24 -12.35 40.18 70.03
N VAL A 25 -11.81 39.31 70.89
CA VAL A 25 -12.44 38.93 72.18
C VAL A 25 -11.47 39.25 73.34
N PRO A 26 -11.96 39.79 74.48
CA PRO A 26 -11.12 40.16 75.62
C PRO A 26 -10.37 38.97 76.27
N PRO A 27 -9.30 39.24 77.05
CA PRO A 27 -8.51 38.21 77.73
C PRO A 27 -9.37 37.40 78.71
N GLY A 28 -9.28 36.07 78.67
CA GLY A 28 -9.92 35.17 79.63
C GLY A 28 -11.01 34.24 79.08
N HIS A 29 -11.32 34.28 77.78
CA HIS A 29 -12.23 33.33 77.15
C HIS A 29 -11.49 32.44 76.13
N PRO A 30 -11.56 31.10 76.25
CA PRO A 30 -11.03 30.20 75.22
C PRO A 30 -11.88 30.38 73.95
N VAL A 31 -11.25 30.80 72.86
CA VAL A 31 -11.84 30.72 71.52
C VAL A 31 -11.54 29.32 71.01
N VAL A 32 -12.56 28.46 70.99
CA VAL A 32 -12.46 27.14 70.36
C VAL A 32 -12.80 27.34 68.89
N THR A 33 -11.78 27.25 68.04
CA THR A 33 -11.98 27.02 66.61
C THR A 33 -11.18 25.78 66.28
N ALA A 34 -11.86 24.65 66.11
CA ALA A 34 -11.22 23.41 65.70
C ALA A 34 -10.81 23.55 64.23
N LEU A 35 -9.52 23.44 63.95
CA LEU A 35 -8.97 23.38 62.61
C LEU A 35 -8.65 21.91 62.30
N GLU A 36 -9.34 21.30 61.34
CA GLU A 36 -9.05 19.94 60.87
C GLU A 36 -8.06 19.98 59.70
N LEU A 37 -6.93 19.29 59.84
CA LEU A 37 -5.88 19.19 58.82
C LEU A 37 -5.59 17.72 58.49
N PRO A 38 -5.62 17.28 57.21
CA PRO A 38 -5.20 15.93 56.83
C PRO A 38 -3.69 15.75 56.99
N ALA A 39 -3.25 14.61 57.53
CA ALA A 39 -1.84 14.31 57.82
C ALA A 39 -0.92 14.42 56.59
N ALA A 40 -1.43 14.23 55.37
CA ALA A 40 -0.67 14.38 54.12
C ALA A 40 -0.44 15.84 53.67
N VAL A 41 -1.26 16.79 54.14
CA VAL A 41 -1.17 18.21 53.77
C VAL A 41 -0.14 18.96 54.63
N VAL A 42 0.32 18.37 55.73
CA VAL A 42 1.20 19.00 56.74
C VAL A 42 2.62 19.31 56.19
N ARG A 43 3.02 18.76 55.04
CA ARG A 43 4.25 19.18 54.36
C ARG A 43 4.09 20.56 53.73
N GLY A 44 4.62 21.59 54.42
CA GLY A 44 4.73 22.95 53.89
C GLY A 44 3.56 23.87 54.25
N VAL A 45 2.68 23.49 55.17
CA VAL A 45 1.62 24.39 55.66
C VAL A 45 2.28 25.58 56.38
N ARG A 46 2.16 26.77 55.78
CA ARG A 46 2.42 28.03 56.46
C ARG A 46 1.16 28.43 57.23
N LEU A 47 1.22 28.38 58.55
CA LEU A 47 0.24 29.05 59.40
C LEU A 47 0.64 30.53 59.48
N ILE A 48 -0.03 31.39 58.70
CA ILE A 48 0.03 32.84 58.90
C ILE A 48 -0.97 33.16 59.99
N ALA A 49 -0.49 33.34 61.22
CA ALA A 49 -1.27 34.00 62.24
C ALA A 49 -1.13 35.51 61.99
N ASP A 50 -2.22 36.19 61.62
CA ASP A 50 -2.25 37.65 61.68
C ASP A 50 -1.76 38.04 63.07
N ALA A 51 -0.69 38.83 63.11
CA ALA A 51 -0.12 39.31 64.35
C ALA A 51 -1.25 39.81 65.26
N ILE A 52 -1.21 39.39 66.52
CA ILE A 52 -1.97 40.05 67.59
C ILE A 52 -1.85 41.55 67.29
N ALA A 53 -2.96 42.22 67.02
CA ALA A 53 -2.97 43.68 66.94
C ALA A 53 -2.50 44.16 68.32
N VAL A 54 -1.19 44.36 68.46
CA VAL A 54 -0.62 45.15 69.53
C VAL A 54 -1.13 46.51 69.19
N ASP A 55 -2.20 46.89 69.89
CA ASP A 55 -2.90 48.14 69.70
C ASP A 55 -1.85 49.23 69.51
N SER A 56 -1.92 49.94 68.39
CA SER A 56 -0.90 50.87 67.89
C SER A 56 -0.74 52.14 68.75
N GLY A 57 -1.07 52.05 70.04
CA GLY A 57 -1.09 53.14 71.00
C GLY A 57 -0.90 52.71 72.44
N GLY A 58 -0.04 51.73 72.74
CA GLY A 58 0.29 51.41 74.14
C GLY A 58 1.48 50.48 74.30
N THR A 59 2.61 51.02 74.74
CA THR A 59 3.80 50.27 75.14
C THR A 59 3.45 49.10 76.08
N GLN A 60 3.64 47.86 75.65
CA GLN A 60 4.20 46.84 76.54
C GLN A 60 5.69 46.71 76.20
N PRO A 61 6.56 47.53 76.83
CA PRO A 61 7.99 47.47 76.63
C PRO A 61 8.51 46.32 77.50
N GLY A 62 8.27 45.08 77.06
CA GLY A 62 8.53 43.91 77.88
C GLY A 62 8.84 42.66 77.09
N ILE A 63 8.18 42.40 75.96
CA ILE A 63 8.33 41.11 75.29
C ILE A 63 9.59 41.09 74.42
N THR A 64 10.47 40.12 74.64
CA THR A 64 11.76 39.94 73.95
C THR A 64 11.77 38.78 72.97
N SER A 65 10.91 37.78 73.14
CA SER A 65 10.75 36.65 72.22
C SER A 65 9.37 36.01 72.35
N TRP A 66 8.95 35.28 71.31
CA TRP A 66 7.75 34.43 71.31
C TRP A 66 8.15 32.98 71.04
N GLU A 67 7.31 32.04 71.47
CA GLU A 67 7.49 30.61 71.17
C GLU A 67 6.12 29.92 71.04
N TYR A 68 6.07 28.96 70.13
CA TYR A 68 4.90 28.13 69.86
C TYR A 68 5.18 26.71 70.33
N ILE A 69 4.24 26.12 71.07
CA ILE A 69 4.38 24.79 71.69
C ILE A 69 3.19 23.94 71.32
N PHE A 70 3.46 22.74 70.82
CA PHE A 70 2.43 21.71 70.68
C PHE A 70 2.29 20.91 71.99
N SER A 71 1.07 20.44 72.29
CA SER A 71 0.75 19.66 73.51
C SER A 71 1.55 18.37 73.66
N ASN A 72 2.15 17.85 72.58
CA ASN A 72 3.02 16.69 72.59
C ASN A 72 4.44 17.01 73.09
N GLY A 73 4.75 18.28 73.40
CA GLY A 73 6.04 18.73 73.90
C GLY A 73 7.03 19.14 72.80
N ASP A 74 6.64 19.05 71.52
CA ASP A 74 7.49 19.51 70.43
C ASP A 74 7.54 21.04 70.38
N LEU A 75 8.75 21.55 70.55
CA LEU A 75 9.06 22.98 70.52
C LEU A 75 9.42 23.38 69.08
N LEU A 76 8.57 24.18 68.45
CA LEU A 76 8.96 24.92 67.25
C LEU A 76 9.65 26.21 67.70
N THR A 77 10.97 26.13 67.87
CA THR A 77 11.79 27.32 68.09
C THR A 77 12.13 27.95 66.74
N ASP A 78 11.34 28.92 66.30
CA ASP A 78 11.87 29.95 65.41
C ASP A 78 12.15 31.22 66.24
N GLN A 79 13.43 31.56 66.38
CA GLN A 79 13.87 32.78 67.06
C GLN A 79 13.78 33.96 66.07
N GLY A 80 12.56 34.34 65.70
CA GLY A 80 12.31 35.49 64.84
C GLY A 80 12.34 36.82 65.59
N THR A 81 13.23 37.73 65.19
CA THR A 81 13.10 39.16 65.52
C THR A 81 11.92 39.77 64.75
N ILE A 82 11.13 40.61 65.42
CA ILE A 82 9.92 41.26 64.87
C ILE A 82 10.32 42.22 63.75
N GLU A 83 10.20 41.79 62.49
CA GLU A 83 10.12 42.68 61.34
C GLU A 83 8.88 42.31 60.50
N GLY A 84 7.74 42.94 60.81
CA GLY A 84 6.53 42.89 60.00
C GLY A 84 5.35 42.07 60.56
N PRO A 85 4.12 42.26 60.02
CA PRO A 85 2.88 41.65 60.51
C PRO A 85 2.69 40.18 60.09
N ASP A 86 3.49 39.66 59.16
CA ASP A 86 3.34 38.32 58.61
C ASP A 86 4.52 37.43 59.03
N PHE A 87 4.26 36.39 59.82
CA PHE A 87 5.27 35.38 60.18
C PHE A 87 4.83 34.00 59.71
N SER A 88 5.78 33.21 59.18
CA SER A 88 5.51 31.88 58.61
C SER A 88 6.11 30.80 59.51
N LEU A 89 5.27 29.96 60.13
CA LEU A 89 5.77 28.74 60.77
C LEU A 89 6.00 27.63 59.74
N GLY A 90 7.19 27.03 59.76
CA GLY A 90 7.44 25.73 59.14
C GLY A 90 7.21 24.62 60.16
N LEU A 91 6.30 23.69 59.88
CA LEU A 91 6.15 22.48 60.71
C LEU A 91 7.37 21.56 60.53
N PRO A 92 7.83 20.84 61.57
CA PRO A 92 8.94 19.89 61.46
C PRO A 92 8.65 18.81 60.43
N THR A 93 9.70 18.25 59.83
CA THR A 93 9.63 17.23 58.77
C THR A 93 9.23 15.83 59.24
N GLU A 94 9.05 15.61 60.54
CA GLU A 94 8.63 14.32 61.10
C GLU A 94 7.10 14.22 61.27
N LEU A 95 6.57 13.01 61.04
CA LEU A 95 5.14 12.68 61.02
C LEU A 95 4.47 13.07 62.34
N PHE A 96 3.49 13.98 62.28
CA PHE A 96 2.51 14.12 63.36
C PHE A 96 1.49 12.98 63.22
N PRO A 97 1.34 12.13 64.26
CA PRO A 97 0.22 11.19 64.32
C PRO A 97 -1.13 11.90 64.15
N ALA A 98 -2.16 11.17 63.69
CA ALA A 98 -3.50 11.70 63.73
C ALA A 98 -3.98 11.80 65.20
N ASP A 99 -4.09 13.01 65.71
CA ASP A 99 -4.53 13.31 67.08
C ASP A 99 -5.01 14.77 67.21
N ASP A 100 -5.64 15.09 68.33
CA ASP A 100 -5.99 16.45 68.73
C ASP A 100 -4.80 17.08 69.47
N TYR A 101 -4.18 18.09 68.86
CA TYR A 101 -3.06 18.82 69.44
C TYR A 101 -3.50 20.18 69.98
N ILE A 102 -2.91 20.64 71.09
CA ILE A 102 -3.07 22.01 71.56
C ILE A 102 -1.84 22.80 71.12
N LEU A 103 -2.04 23.85 70.33
CA LEU A 103 -1.02 24.83 69.99
C LEU A 103 -1.13 26.00 70.98
N SER A 104 -0.12 26.13 71.84
CA SER A 104 -0.01 27.22 72.81
C SER A 104 1.06 28.22 72.40
N VAL A 105 0.74 29.51 72.51
CA VAL A 105 1.65 30.62 72.25
C VAL A 105 2.10 31.20 73.58
N ARG A 106 3.42 31.27 73.82
CA ARG A 106 3.99 31.95 75.00
C ARG A 106 4.94 33.07 74.61
N ALA A 107 4.99 34.12 75.42
CA ALA A 107 5.83 35.29 75.24
C ALA A 107 6.85 35.40 76.40
N ARG A 108 8.07 35.83 76.10
CA ARG A 108 9.14 36.05 77.09
C ARG A 108 9.27 37.53 77.40
N ASP A 109 9.23 37.91 78.67
CA ASP A 109 9.47 39.29 79.08
C ASP A 109 10.99 39.66 79.08
N ARG A 110 11.32 40.91 79.44
CA ARG A 110 12.70 41.43 79.50
C ARG A 110 13.51 40.86 80.66
N ASP A 111 12.83 40.33 81.67
CA ASP A 111 13.43 39.65 82.83
C ASP A 111 13.66 38.15 82.54
N GLY A 112 13.22 37.69 81.37
CA GLY A 112 13.44 36.35 80.85
C GLY A 112 12.36 35.34 81.22
N ASN A 113 11.25 35.75 81.80
CA ASN A 113 10.14 34.88 82.19
C ASN A 113 9.16 34.65 81.04
N TRP A 114 8.64 33.43 80.93
CA TRP A 114 7.65 33.06 79.91
C TRP A 114 6.23 33.10 80.46
N SER A 115 5.31 33.70 79.71
CA SER A 115 3.87 33.73 80.00
C SER A 115 3.04 33.26 78.80
N GLU A 116 2.09 32.35 79.03
CA GLU A 116 1.18 31.83 77.99
C GLU A 116 0.13 32.88 77.60
N TYR A 117 -0.07 33.09 76.31
CA TYR A 117 -0.86 34.17 75.74
C TYR A 117 -2.19 33.69 75.13
N ARG A 118 -2.17 32.57 74.38
CA ARG A 118 -3.35 31.91 73.79
C ARG A 118 -3.08 30.42 73.53
N SER A 119 -4.14 29.62 73.47
CA SER A 119 -4.11 28.22 73.05
C SER A 119 -5.22 27.94 72.03
N ALA A 120 -4.93 27.14 70.99
CA ALA A 120 -5.90 26.64 70.01
C ALA A 120 -5.81 25.11 69.89
N VAL A 121 -6.91 24.44 69.54
CA VAL A 121 -6.91 22.99 69.25
C VAL A 121 -6.80 22.77 67.75
N VAL A 122 -5.79 22.00 67.35
CA VAL A 122 -5.51 21.58 65.97
C VAL A 122 -5.74 20.08 65.90
N ARG A 123 -6.73 19.65 65.12
CA ARG A 123 -7.01 18.22 64.88
C ARG A 123 -6.28 17.78 63.62
N ILE A 124 -5.37 16.82 63.76
CA ILE A 124 -4.72 16.16 62.62
C ILE A 124 -5.44 14.84 62.37
N VAL A 125 -5.97 14.64 61.16
CA VAL A 125 -6.72 13.42 60.78
C VAL A 125 -5.92 12.55 59.81
N GLU A 126 -6.09 11.23 59.88
CA GLU A 126 -5.46 10.28 58.94
C GLU A 126 -5.88 10.59 57.51
N ASP A 127 -4.92 10.52 56.57
CA ASP A 127 -5.21 10.63 55.14
C ASP A 127 -5.83 9.32 54.67
N THR A 128 -7.15 9.31 54.51
CA THR A 128 -7.93 8.12 54.09
C THR A 128 -8.45 8.22 52.67
N GLU A 129 -8.11 9.28 51.92
CA GLU A 129 -8.69 9.52 50.60
C GLU A 129 -7.92 8.76 49.50
N PRO A 130 -8.57 7.86 48.75
CA PRO A 130 -7.93 7.09 47.69
C PRO A 130 -7.63 8.01 46.50
N ARG A 131 -6.39 8.02 46.03
CA ARG A 131 -5.98 8.83 44.86
C ARG A 131 -4.77 8.26 44.14
N ILE A 132 -4.68 8.51 42.83
CA ILE A 132 -3.48 8.23 42.04
C ILE A 132 -2.48 9.36 42.31
N VAL A 133 -1.21 9.01 42.53
CA VAL A 133 -0.15 9.97 42.86
C VAL A 133 0.99 10.00 41.85
N PHE A 134 1.04 9.02 40.94
CA PHE A 134 2.09 8.92 39.93
C PHE A 134 1.68 8.05 38.75
N VAL A 135 2.10 8.48 37.55
CA VAL A 135 2.09 7.71 36.30
C VAL A 135 3.50 7.69 35.72
N SER A 136 3.97 6.53 35.26
CA SER A 136 5.36 6.38 34.78
C SER A 136 5.69 7.11 33.48
N THR A 137 4.67 7.53 32.73
CA THR A 137 4.80 8.32 31.50
C THR A 137 3.61 9.26 31.39
N ASP A 138 3.88 10.54 31.20
CA ASP A 138 2.90 11.64 31.15
C ASP A 138 2.67 12.15 29.71
N LEU A 139 3.54 11.80 28.77
CA LEU A 139 3.46 12.20 27.36
C LEU A 139 3.68 11.01 26.42
N VAL A 140 2.69 10.72 25.56
CA VAL A 140 2.71 9.53 24.68
C VAL A 140 2.27 9.89 23.26
N ALA A 141 2.99 9.42 22.24
CA ALA A 141 2.59 9.61 20.84
C ALA A 141 1.49 8.63 20.40
N ALA A 142 0.52 9.10 19.64
CA ALA A 142 -0.41 8.22 18.92
C ALA A 142 0.35 7.34 17.91
N GLY A 143 -0.12 6.11 17.71
CA GLY A 143 0.57 5.04 16.98
C GLY A 143 1.59 4.24 17.81
N THR A 144 1.65 4.44 19.13
CA THR A 144 2.51 3.67 20.04
C THR A 144 1.81 2.38 20.46
N ALA A 145 2.46 1.22 20.29
CA ALA A 145 1.94 -0.08 20.71
C ALA A 145 2.76 -0.67 21.87
N ASP A 146 2.15 -1.56 22.64
CA ASP A 146 2.75 -2.30 23.76
C ASP A 146 3.46 -1.40 24.79
N LEU A 147 2.90 -0.21 25.07
CA LEU A 147 3.51 0.75 25.99
C LEU A 147 3.28 0.33 27.45
N PRO A 148 4.35 0.03 28.23
CA PRO A 148 4.19 -0.27 29.65
C PRO A 148 3.96 1.01 30.46
N ILE A 149 2.86 1.05 31.21
CA ILE A 149 2.54 2.11 32.16
C ILE A 149 2.47 1.53 33.57
N ILE A 150 3.10 2.20 34.53
CA ILE A 150 2.98 1.92 35.96
C ILE A 150 2.22 3.08 36.60
N LEU A 151 1.16 2.75 37.34
CA LEU A 151 0.47 3.69 38.21
C LEU A 151 0.80 3.37 39.66
N GLN A 152 1.01 4.42 40.45
CA GLN A 152 1.07 4.35 41.90
C GLN A 152 -0.01 5.24 42.49
N ALA A 153 -0.74 4.69 43.44
CA ALA A 153 -1.80 5.32 44.19
C ALA A 153 -1.48 5.33 45.68
N ARG A 154 -2.36 5.92 46.48
CA ARG A 154 -2.34 5.89 47.94
C ARG A 154 -3.73 5.58 48.46
N ASN A 155 -3.79 4.86 49.58
CA ASN A 155 -5.04 4.53 50.27
C ASN A 155 -6.04 3.77 49.39
N THR A 156 -5.53 3.02 48.41
CA THR A 156 -6.31 2.19 47.51
C THR A 156 -6.28 0.74 47.93
N ALA A 157 -7.21 -0.07 47.44
CA ALA A 157 -7.24 -1.51 47.69
C ALA A 157 -7.16 -2.32 46.39
N PHE A 158 -6.18 -2.05 45.52
CA PHE A 158 -6.04 -2.74 44.23
C PHE A 158 -5.94 -4.27 44.40
N ARG A 159 -6.65 -5.01 43.55
CA ARG A 159 -6.77 -6.47 43.64
C ARG A 159 -6.77 -7.14 42.25
N PRO A 160 -5.95 -8.17 42.03
CA PRO A 160 -5.99 -8.96 40.80
C PRO A 160 -7.39 -9.49 40.48
N GLY A 161 -7.82 -9.35 39.22
CA GLY A 161 -9.13 -9.82 38.74
C GLY A 161 -10.34 -8.98 39.17
N ILE A 162 -10.14 -7.93 39.98
CA ILE A 162 -11.20 -6.98 40.39
C ILE A 162 -10.88 -5.57 39.90
N THR A 163 -9.62 -5.15 39.97
CA THR A 163 -9.18 -3.85 39.47
C THR A 163 -9.29 -3.79 37.96
N SER A 164 -9.84 -2.69 37.46
CA SER A 164 -9.97 -2.36 36.04
C SER A 164 -9.47 -0.95 35.80
N VAL A 165 -8.91 -0.72 34.61
CA VAL A 165 -8.43 0.60 34.17
C VAL A 165 -9.12 0.96 32.87
N ARG A 166 -9.54 2.22 32.75
CA ARG A 166 -10.03 2.81 31.51
C ARG A 166 -9.42 4.19 31.30
N PHE A 167 -9.24 4.55 30.05
CA PHE A 167 -9.03 5.94 29.64
C PHE A 167 -10.39 6.57 29.33
N ASP A 168 -10.48 7.89 29.33
CA ASP A 168 -11.59 8.59 28.69
C ASP A 168 -11.61 8.27 27.19
N GLY A 169 -12.77 8.29 26.55
CA GLY A 169 -12.88 7.82 25.16
C GLY A 169 -12.73 6.29 25.01
N ASN A 170 -12.85 5.81 23.77
CA ASN A 170 -12.78 4.37 23.43
C ASN A 170 -11.62 4.07 22.46
N ASP A 171 -10.59 4.92 22.46
CA ASP A 171 -9.54 5.01 21.44
C ASP A 171 -8.14 4.70 21.99
N ILE A 172 -8.01 4.33 23.27
CA ILE A 172 -6.80 3.77 23.88
C ILE A 172 -7.15 2.38 24.42
N ASN A 173 -6.42 1.36 23.99
CA ASN A 173 -6.70 -0.02 24.37
C ASN A 173 -5.76 -0.45 25.49
N VAL A 174 -6.31 -1.05 26.55
CA VAL A 174 -5.52 -1.70 27.61
C VAL A 174 -5.42 -3.18 27.29
N HIS A 175 -4.24 -3.63 26.85
CA HIS A 175 -3.99 -5.03 26.44
C HIS A 175 -3.84 -5.98 27.63
N SER A 176 -3.19 -5.51 28.68
CA SER A 176 -3.00 -6.29 29.91
C SER A 176 -2.94 -5.38 31.13
N LEU A 177 -3.31 -5.97 32.27
CA LEU A 177 -3.29 -5.31 33.57
C LEU A 177 -2.77 -6.29 34.62
N GLU A 178 -1.71 -5.92 35.30
CA GLU A 178 -1.07 -6.65 36.39
C GLU A 178 -1.11 -5.78 37.65
N VAL A 179 -1.78 -6.26 38.70
CA VAL A 179 -1.75 -5.59 40.01
C VAL A 179 -0.52 -6.08 40.77
N LEU A 180 0.37 -5.16 41.13
CA LEU A 180 1.64 -5.45 41.80
C LEU A 180 1.46 -5.54 43.33
N ASP A 181 0.69 -4.61 43.90
CA ASP A 181 0.25 -4.57 45.29
C ASP A 181 -1.03 -3.72 45.43
N ASP A 182 -1.46 -3.40 46.65
CA ASP A 182 -2.67 -2.64 46.95
C ASP A 182 -2.62 -1.17 46.48
N GLU A 183 -1.44 -0.64 46.18
CA GLU A 183 -1.20 0.74 45.75
C GLU A 183 -0.57 0.86 44.35
N ARG A 184 -0.12 -0.24 43.74
CA ARG A 184 0.58 -0.23 42.45
C ARG A 184 0.03 -1.24 41.45
N LEU A 185 -0.07 -0.80 40.20
CA LEU A 185 -0.41 -1.64 39.07
C LEU A 185 0.48 -1.32 37.87
N ARG A 186 0.65 -2.29 36.98
CA ARG A 186 1.28 -2.16 35.67
C ARG A 186 0.26 -2.53 34.59
N MET A 187 0.23 -1.80 33.49
CA MET A 187 -0.58 -2.11 32.32
C MET A 187 0.25 -2.01 31.04
N LEU A 188 -0.16 -2.74 30.01
CA LEU A 188 0.29 -2.52 28.62
C LEU A 188 -0.85 -1.86 27.84
N ILE A 189 -0.55 -0.76 27.16
CA ILE A 189 -1.53 -0.06 26.33
C ILE A 189 -1.09 0.07 24.88
N ASP A 190 -2.09 0.11 24.00
CA ASP A 190 -1.96 0.56 22.62
C ASP A 190 -2.65 1.91 22.49
N VAL A 191 -1.94 2.88 21.91
CA VAL A 191 -2.47 4.18 21.51
C VAL A 191 -2.54 4.18 19.98
N PRO A 192 -3.67 3.79 19.35
CA PRO A 192 -3.90 3.88 17.92
C PRO A 192 -3.51 5.23 17.31
N ILE A 193 -3.11 5.24 16.03
CA ILE A 193 -2.80 6.48 15.29
C ILE A 193 -4.00 7.44 15.21
N SER A 194 -5.21 6.88 15.31
CA SER A 194 -6.48 7.62 15.32
C SER A 194 -6.89 8.13 16.71
N ALA A 195 -6.09 7.90 17.74
CA ALA A 195 -6.41 8.34 19.09
C ALA A 195 -6.54 9.88 19.15
N GLN A 196 -7.51 10.35 19.91
CA GLN A 196 -7.74 11.76 20.16
C GLN A 196 -6.55 12.34 20.92
N LEU A 197 -6.00 13.42 20.37
CA LEU A 197 -4.90 14.17 20.95
C LEU A 197 -5.37 15.02 22.13
N GLY A 198 -4.46 15.28 23.07
CA GLY A 198 -4.68 16.10 24.25
C GLY A 198 -4.58 15.35 25.56
N GLN A 199 -4.91 16.05 26.65
CA GLN A 199 -4.94 15.47 27.99
C GLN A 199 -6.05 14.41 28.08
N ARG A 200 -5.73 13.32 28.77
CA ARG A 200 -6.60 12.16 28.97
C ARG A 200 -6.83 11.95 30.44
N ILE A 201 -7.94 11.28 30.72
CA ILE A 201 -8.35 10.93 32.08
C ILE A 201 -8.18 9.43 32.25
N ILE A 202 -7.44 9.03 33.29
CA ILE A 202 -7.31 7.62 33.67
C ILE A 202 -8.25 7.37 34.84
N THR A 203 -9.19 6.43 34.68
CA THR A 203 -10.01 5.94 35.79
C THR A 203 -9.57 4.54 36.16
N VAL A 204 -9.25 4.32 37.44
CA VAL A 204 -9.00 2.99 38.00
C VAL A 204 -10.14 2.66 38.95
N ARG A 205 -10.75 1.49 38.77
CA ARG A 205 -11.87 1.03 39.60
C ARG A 205 -11.58 -0.33 40.20
N THR A 206 -11.76 -0.46 41.52
CA THR A 206 -11.65 -1.71 42.26
C THR A 206 -12.91 -1.95 43.08
N GLY A 207 -13.84 -2.76 42.54
CA GLY A 207 -15.15 -2.97 43.15
C GLY A 207 -15.99 -1.69 43.17
N THR A 208 -16.22 -1.12 44.36
CA THR A 208 -16.92 0.16 44.57
C THR A 208 -15.98 1.36 44.71
N GLU A 209 -14.68 1.14 44.85
CA GLU A 209 -13.66 2.18 44.90
C GLU A 209 -13.33 2.65 43.47
N GLU A 210 -13.33 3.96 43.25
CA GLU A 210 -12.97 4.59 41.97
C GLU A 210 -12.01 5.75 42.24
N VAL A 211 -10.87 5.75 41.54
CA VAL A 211 -9.87 6.82 41.59
C VAL A 211 -9.60 7.33 40.18
N VAL A 212 -9.39 8.64 40.05
CA VAL A 212 -9.26 9.33 38.77
C VAL A 212 -7.96 10.12 38.75
N LEU A 213 -7.19 10.00 37.67
CA LEU A 213 -6.07 10.87 37.34
C LEU A 213 -6.47 11.71 36.12
N ALA A 214 -6.60 13.02 36.29
CA ALA A 214 -6.93 13.95 35.23
C ALA A 214 -5.76 14.92 35.00
N GLY A 215 -5.43 15.17 33.73
CA GLY A 215 -4.50 16.23 33.33
C GLY A 215 -3.01 15.85 33.29
N GLU A 216 -2.62 14.68 33.78
CA GLU A 216 -1.21 14.23 33.80
C GLU A 216 -0.83 13.29 32.65
N PHE A 217 -1.77 12.64 31.96
CA PHE A 217 -1.47 11.80 30.80
C PHE A 217 -1.90 12.50 29.52
N THR A 218 -0.99 12.76 28.59
CA THR A 218 -1.25 13.50 27.35
C THR A 218 -0.89 12.66 26.13
N VAL A 219 -1.85 12.51 25.21
CA VAL A 219 -1.60 11.93 23.89
C VAL A 219 -1.23 13.04 22.91
N ILE A 220 -0.08 12.89 22.24
CA ILE A 220 0.40 13.82 21.22
C ILE A 220 0.42 13.16 19.84
N ALA A 221 0.41 13.97 18.80
CA ALA A 221 0.65 13.48 17.45
C ALA A 221 2.04 12.81 17.37
N PRO A 222 2.20 11.71 16.60
CA PRO A 222 3.54 11.19 16.33
C PRO A 222 4.35 12.19 15.51
N ALA A 223 5.68 12.07 15.59
CA ALA A 223 6.55 12.83 14.72
C ALA A 223 6.28 12.49 13.25
N THR A 224 5.79 13.47 12.50
CA THR A 224 5.50 13.33 11.08
C THR A 224 6.78 13.54 10.26
N VAL A 225 7.09 12.63 9.35
CA VAL A 225 8.24 12.75 8.45
C VAL A 225 7.75 13.03 7.04
N LEU A 226 8.08 14.20 6.53
CA LEU A 226 7.92 14.56 5.13
C LEU A 226 9.21 14.22 4.38
N SER A 227 9.10 13.71 3.16
CA SER A 227 10.26 13.42 2.32
C SER A 227 10.00 13.78 0.88
N LEU A 228 10.93 14.52 0.29
CA LEU A 228 11.09 14.60 -1.16
C LEU A 228 12.06 13.51 -1.62
N GLY A 229 11.75 12.88 -2.75
CA GLY A 229 12.62 11.87 -3.36
C GLY A 229 13.71 12.49 -4.24
N LEU A 230 14.55 11.63 -4.78
CA LEU A 230 15.39 11.93 -5.94
C LEU A 230 14.68 11.37 -7.18
N LEU A 231 14.44 12.21 -8.18
CA LEU A 231 13.95 11.77 -9.48
C LEU A 231 14.93 12.14 -10.58
N GLU A 232 14.98 11.32 -11.62
CA GLU A 232 15.72 11.64 -12.84
C GLU A 232 14.79 12.36 -13.82
N ALA A 233 15.30 13.40 -14.47
CA ALA A 233 14.58 14.11 -15.52
C ALA A 233 15.55 14.63 -16.57
N ARG A 234 15.07 14.86 -17.78
CA ARG A 234 15.86 15.40 -18.88
C ARG A 234 15.77 16.92 -18.92
N PRO A 235 16.76 17.61 -19.53
CA PRO A 235 16.62 19.03 -19.82
C PRO A 235 15.32 19.31 -20.58
N GLY A 236 14.54 20.31 -20.15
CA GLY A 236 13.26 20.69 -20.77
C GLY A 236 12.03 19.88 -20.33
N GLN A 237 12.23 18.72 -19.70
CA GLN A 237 11.14 17.82 -19.28
C GLN A 237 10.29 18.43 -18.16
N ILE A 238 8.99 18.16 -18.17
CA ILE A 238 8.12 18.36 -17.01
C ILE A 238 8.19 17.11 -16.13
N ILE A 239 8.53 17.28 -14.85
CA ILE A 239 8.66 16.20 -13.88
C ILE A 239 7.71 16.42 -12.69
N ASP A 240 7.10 15.33 -12.25
CA ASP A 240 6.21 15.27 -11.10
C ASP A 240 6.95 14.70 -9.89
N LEU A 241 7.36 15.57 -8.97
CA LEU A 241 8.07 15.22 -7.75
C LEU A 241 7.07 15.05 -6.58
N PRO A 242 6.84 13.83 -6.08
CA PRO A 242 5.91 13.63 -4.99
C PRO A 242 6.53 14.03 -3.64
N LEU A 243 5.77 14.81 -2.85
CA LEU A 243 6.06 15.02 -1.42
C LEU A 243 5.41 13.89 -0.62
N GLN A 244 6.23 13.01 -0.09
CA GLN A 244 5.79 11.83 0.64
C GLN A 244 5.62 12.13 2.13
N LEU A 245 4.54 11.63 2.71
CA LEU A 245 4.49 11.27 4.11
C LEU A 245 5.24 9.95 4.26
N ALA A 246 6.42 9.96 4.86
CA ALA A 246 7.23 8.76 5.11
C ALA A 246 6.86 8.07 6.44
N ARG A 247 6.31 8.84 7.38
CA ARG A 247 5.76 8.38 8.66
C ARG A 247 4.82 9.45 9.20
N GLY A 248 3.66 9.08 9.75
CA GLY A 248 2.78 10.03 10.43
C GLY A 248 1.31 9.59 10.45
N GLY A 249 0.42 10.55 10.66
CA GLY A 249 -1.04 10.35 10.70
C GLY A 249 -1.71 11.47 11.50
N GLY A 250 -3.02 11.66 11.32
CA GLY A 250 -3.79 12.73 11.97
C GLY A 250 -3.58 14.11 11.36
N LEU A 251 -2.97 14.20 10.17
CA LEU A 251 -2.76 15.46 9.47
C LEU A 251 -4.11 15.98 8.94
N THR A 252 -4.46 17.22 9.23
CA THR A 252 -5.68 17.92 8.77
C THR A 252 -5.36 19.14 7.90
N GLY A 253 -4.13 19.65 7.99
CA GLY A 253 -3.64 20.71 7.11
C GLY A 253 -2.12 20.86 7.16
N TYR A 254 -1.56 21.49 6.13
CA TYR A 254 -0.16 21.84 6.06
C TYR A 254 0.03 23.26 5.50
N ASN A 255 1.14 23.87 5.89
CA ASN A 255 1.73 25.03 5.24
C ASN A 255 3.22 24.74 5.05
N LEU A 256 3.74 24.84 3.84
CA LEU A 256 5.13 24.51 3.53
C LEU A 256 5.73 25.49 2.53
N ARG A 257 7.00 25.83 2.72
CA ARG A 257 7.79 26.66 1.82
C ARG A 257 8.90 25.81 1.21
N LEU A 258 8.89 25.71 -0.11
CA LEU A 258 9.92 25.04 -0.90
C LEU A 258 10.87 26.07 -1.51
N ALA A 259 12.15 25.73 -1.59
CA ALA A 259 13.16 26.48 -2.32
C ALA A 259 13.79 25.64 -3.43
N PHE A 260 14.09 26.30 -4.54
CA PHE A 260 14.70 25.72 -5.74
C PHE A 260 15.45 26.80 -6.53
N ASP A 261 16.40 26.41 -7.37
CA ASP A 261 17.07 27.37 -8.27
C ASP A 261 16.17 27.69 -9.48
N PRO A 262 15.67 28.92 -9.62
CA PRO A 262 14.76 29.30 -10.71
C PRO A 262 15.46 29.32 -12.08
N ARG A 263 16.80 29.21 -12.13
CA ARG A 263 17.54 29.03 -13.39
C ARG A 263 17.58 27.58 -13.85
N SER A 264 17.36 26.65 -12.91
CA SER A 264 17.46 25.21 -13.12
C SER A 264 16.09 24.55 -13.27
N VAL A 265 15.05 25.07 -12.60
CA VAL A 265 13.66 24.61 -12.76
C VAL A 265 12.65 25.74 -12.71
N GLU A 266 11.57 25.60 -13.48
CA GLU A 266 10.37 26.44 -13.41
C GLU A 266 9.28 25.69 -12.64
N TRP A 267 8.69 26.34 -11.63
CA TRP A 267 7.50 25.85 -10.93
C TRP A 267 6.27 25.93 -11.83
N LEU A 268 5.49 24.84 -11.91
CA LEU A 268 4.25 24.80 -12.69
C LEU A 268 3.01 24.74 -11.79
N GLU A 269 2.88 23.67 -11.01
CA GLU A 269 1.69 23.44 -10.18
C GLU A 269 1.93 22.48 -9.00
N ALA A 270 0.98 22.48 -8.05
CA ALA A 270 0.86 21.50 -7.00
C ALA A 270 -0.52 20.82 -7.11
N ARG A 271 -0.54 19.49 -7.10
CA ARG A 271 -1.77 18.69 -7.11
C ARG A 271 -1.89 17.82 -5.85
N PRO A 272 -3.10 17.50 -5.41
CA PRO A 272 -3.29 16.55 -4.31
C PRO A 272 -2.65 15.19 -4.61
N GLY A 273 -1.98 14.61 -3.62
CA GLY A 273 -1.48 13.25 -3.68
C GLY A 273 -2.55 12.21 -3.30
N ASN A 274 -2.17 10.94 -3.28
CA ASN A 274 -3.08 9.83 -2.98
C ASN A 274 -3.60 9.83 -1.51
N LEU A 275 -2.93 10.54 -0.60
CA LEU A 275 -3.37 10.69 0.78
C LEU A 275 -4.36 11.84 1.00
N THR A 276 -4.44 12.78 0.05
CA THR A 276 -5.27 13.98 0.17
C THR A 276 -6.25 14.15 -1.01
N PRO A 277 -6.88 13.09 -1.56
CA PRO A 277 -7.66 13.21 -2.81
C PRO A 277 -8.92 14.08 -2.65
N THR A 278 -9.42 14.24 -1.41
CA THR A 278 -10.62 15.00 -1.07
C THR A 278 -10.33 16.35 -0.41
N TRP A 279 -9.06 16.72 -0.28
CA TRP A 279 -8.66 17.99 0.32
C TRP A 279 -8.89 19.16 -0.64
N SER A 280 -8.82 20.38 -0.12
CA SER A 280 -8.78 21.57 -0.97
C SER A 280 -7.62 21.48 -1.96
N THR A 281 -7.82 21.97 -3.20
CA THR A 281 -6.71 22.18 -4.13
C THR A 281 -5.62 23.03 -3.45
N PRO A 282 -4.33 22.62 -3.51
CA PRO A 282 -3.26 23.36 -2.87
C PRO A 282 -3.22 24.80 -3.38
N THR A 283 -3.35 25.75 -2.46
CA THR A 283 -3.16 27.17 -2.78
C THR A 283 -1.67 27.48 -2.72
N HIS A 284 -1.18 28.28 -3.67
CA HIS A 284 0.23 28.60 -3.77
C HIS A 284 0.48 30.12 -3.83
N LEU A 285 1.63 30.53 -3.31
CA LEU A 285 2.23 31.84 -3.52
C LEU A 285 3.66 31.63 -4.02
N GLN A 286 3.92 32.00 -5.27
CA GLN A 286 5.22 31.86 -5.91
C GLN A 286 6.01 33.17 -5.81
N GLU A 287 7.27 33.05 -5.39
CA GLU A 287 8.29 34.10 -5.45
C GLU A 287 9.49 33.57 -6.26
N GLU A 288 10.47 34.42 -6.55
CA GLU A 288 11.66 33.97 -7.28
C GLU A 288 12.43 32.91 -6.47
N GLY A 289 12.50 31.68 -7.00
CA GLY A 289 13.18 30.55 -6.39
C GLY A 289 12.48 29.91 -5.18
N THR A 290 11.26 30.34 -4.83
CA THR A 290 10.50 29.70 -3.74
C THR A 290 9.01 29.61 -4.03
N VAL A 291 8.35 28.59 -3.47
CA VAL A 291 6.89 28.48 -3.49
C VAL A 291 6.38 28.13 -2.11
N THR A 292 5.39 28.88 -1.63
CA THR A 292 4.66 28.57 -0.39
C THR A 292 3.35 27.90 -0.75
N LEU A 293 3.06 26.75 -0.15
CA LEU A 293 1.92 25.90 -0.43
C LEU A 293 1.12 25.65 0.84
N ALA A 294 -0.21 25.71 0.74
CA ALA A 294 -1.10 25.36 1.84
C ALA A 294 -2.34 24.61 1.34
N ALA A 295 -2.76 23.60 2.11
CA ALA A 295 -4.03 22.91 1.91
C ALA A 295 -4.54 22.33 3.23
N ALA A 296 -5.84 22.09 3.28
CA ALA A 296 -6.50 21.43 4.41
C ALA A 296 -7.62 20.50 3.93
N GLY A 297 -7.98 19.54 4.78
CA GLY A 297 -9.05 18.59 4.52
C GLY A 297 -10.08 18.51 5.64
N ALA A 298 -11.33 18.21 5.28
CA ALA A 298 -12.38 17.92 6.25
C ALA A 298 -12.16 16.57 6.97
N GLN A 299 -11.40 15.66 6.35
CA GLN A 299 -10.99 14.38 6.94
C GLN A 299 -9.48 14.36 7.12
N GLN A 300 -9.05 13.88 8.29
CA GLN A 300 -7.64 13.69 8.60
C GLN A 300 -7.01 12.57 7.76
N VAL A 301 -5.74 12.71 7.42
CA VAL A 301 -4.94 11.64 6.83
C VAL A 301 -4.73 10.56 7.89
N THR A 302 -5.30 9.38 7.66
CA THR A 302 -5.19 8.24 8.59
C THR A 302 -4.05 7.27 8.24
N ALA A 303 -3.59 7.28 6.98
CA ALA A 303 -2.48 6.46 6.54
C ALA A 303 -1.13 7.02 6.99
N SER A 304 -0.17 6.12 7.26
CA SER A 304 1.15 6.50 7.76
C SER A 304 2.21 6.69 6.68
N VAL A 305 1.95 6.26 5.43
CA VAL A 305 2.86 6.40 4.30
C VAL A 305 2.07 6.71 3.02
N GLY A 306 2.57 7.61 2.17
CA GLY A 306 2.00 7.92 0.86
C GLY A 306 2.24 9.36 0.41
N SER A 307 1.76 9.72 -0.78
CA SER A 307 1.96 11.05 -1.36
C SER A 307 0.93 12.05 -0.83
N LEU A 308 1.41 13.14 -0.24
CA LEU A 308 0.59 14.28 0.17
C LEU A 308 0.37 15.26 -0.99
N LEU A 309 1.40 15.52 -1.77
CA LEU A 309 1.33 16.39 -2.94
C LEU A 309 2.12 15.81 -4.09
N ILE A 310 1.70 16.13 -5.30
CA ILE A 310 2.50 16.00 -6.52
C ILE A 310 2.92 17.41 -6.93
N LEU A 311 4.23 17.66 -6.99
CA LEU A 311 4.83 18.95 -7.33
C LEU A 311 5.36 18.90 -8.76
N SER A 312 4.82 19.72 -9.66
CA SER A 312 5.21 19.71 -11.06
C SER A 312 6.21 20.82 -11.37
N PHE A 313 7.38 20.44 -11.88
CA PHE A 313 8.45 21.36 -12.30
C PHE A 313 8.81 21.14 -13.76
N ARG A 314 9.16 22.19 -14.49
CA ARG A 314 9.87 22.08 -15.78
C ARG A 314 11.37 22.24 -15.55
N VAL A 315 12.15 21.26 -15.98
CA VAL A 315 13.62 21.32 -15.94
C VAL A 315 14.12 22.29 -17.00
N ALA A 316 15.09 23.13 -16.64
CA ALA A 316 15.67 24.07 -17.58
C ALA A 316 16.36 23.33 -18.74
N PRO A 317 16.20 23.82 -19.98
CA PRO A 317 16.55 23.04 -21.16
C PRO A 317 18.04 22.98 -21.50
N ASN A 318 18.84 23.91 -20.97
CA ASN A 318 20.27 24.00 -21.25
C ASN A 318 21.14 23.54 -20.08
N LEU A 319 20.64 22.63 -19.24
CA LEU A 319 21.41 22.10 -18.11
C LEU A 319 22.35 20.99 -18.57
N ASP A 320 23.55 20.97 -17.97
CA ASP A 320 24.50 19.88 -18.17
C ASP A 320 23.97 18.56 -17.60
N THR A 321 24.28 17.46 -18.25
CA THR A 321 23.90 16.12 -17.78
C THR A 321 24.64 15.75 -16.49
N ASN A 322 23.99 14.95 -15.65
CA ASN A 322 24.36 14.64 -14.26
C ASN A 322 24.34 15.83 -13.30
N THR A 323 23.74 16.96 -13.66
CA THR A 323 23.51 18.07 -12.73
C THR A 323 22.45 17.68 -11.71
N PHE A 324 22.73 17.86 -10.41
CA PHE A 324 21.73 17.70 -9.36
C PHE A 324 21.10 19.06 -9.03
N ILE A 325 19.77 19.14 -9.13
CA ILE A 325 18.95 20.31 -8.82
C ILE A 325 18.30 20.07 -7.45
N PRO A 326 18.74 20.73 -6.37
CA PRO A 326 18.15 20.57 -5.05
C PRO A 326 16.75 21.20 -5.00
N ILE A 327 15.80 20.46 -4.41
CA ILE A 327 14.49 20.98 -4.00
C ILE A 327 14.40 20.85 -2.48
N GLU A 328 14.38 21.98 -1.79
CA GLU A 328 14.53 22.05 -0.34
C GLU A 328 13.20 22.42 0.34
N ILE A 329 12.87 21.76 1.43
CA ILE A 329 11.78 22.14 2.33
C ILE A 329 12.38 23.08 3.37
N GLU A 330 12.35 24.39 3.11
CA GLU A 330 12.93 25.39 4.02
C GLU A 330 12.13 25.54 5.30
N GLN A 331 10.81 25.51 5.19
CA GLN A 331 9.89 25.68 6.32
C GLN A 331 8.65 24.82 6.11
N PHE A 332 8.11 24.28 7.20
CA PHE A 332 6.81 23.65 7.18
C PHE A 332 6.13 23.76 8.56
N GLN A 333 4.81 23.78 8.55
CA GLN A 333 3.94 23.69 9.71
C GLN A 333 2.85 22.68 9.39
N LEU A 334 2.63 21.76 10.32
CA LEU A 334 1.60 20.73 10.23
C LEU A 334 0.54 21.03 11.28
N ASN A 335 -0.74 21.01 10.87
CA ASN A 335 -1.89 21.34 11.72
C ASN A 335 -1.66 22.64 12.52
N ASP A 336 -1.30 23.73 11.83
CA ASP A 336 -1.01 25.04 12.42
C ASP A 336 0.09 25.03 13.50
N GLY A 337 1.06 24.11 13.36
CA GLY A 337 2.20 23.97 14.27
C GLY A 337 1.91 23.12 15.51
N SER A 338 0.70 22.57 15.65
CA SER A 338 0.36 21.65 16.72
C SER A 338 0.98 20.26 16.56
N MET A 339 1.41 19.90 15.34
CA MET A 339 2.03 18.62 15.03
C MET A 339 3.53 18.79 14.74
N PRO A 340 4.43 18.18 15.53
CA PRO A 340 5.85 18.19 15.25
C PRO A 340 6.16 17.31 14.04
N GLY A 341 7.18 17.70 13.26
CA GLY A 341 7.64 16.88 12.16
C GLY A 341 9.09 17.14 11.79
N TYR A 342 9.58 16.33 10.85
CA TYR A 342 10.87 16.45 10.21
C TYR A 342 10.67 16.40 8.70
N ALA A 343 11.53 17.06 7.95
CA ALA A 343 11.50 17.06 6.51
C ALA A 343 12.87 16.63 5.97
N SER A 344 12.88 15.77 4.96
CA SER A 344 14.06 15.50 4.13
C SER A 344 13.91 16.15 2.76
N ASN A 345 14.93 16.91 2.38
CA ASN A 345 15.05 17.51 1.06
C ASN A 345 15.24 16.42 0.00
N GLY A 346 14.96 16.78 -1.24
CA GLY A 346 15.14 15.92 -2.40
C GLY A 346 15.69 16.72 -3.56
N GLY A 347 15.44 16.24 -4.77
CA GLY A 347 15.84 16.98 -5.95
C GLY A 347 15.67 16.20 -7.23
N ILE A 348 16.15 16.82 -8.29
CA ILE A 348 16.08 16.30 -9.64
C ILE A 348 17.50 16.07 -10.15
N LEU A 349 17.82 14.87 -10.59
CA LEU A 349 19.06 14.56 -11.29
C LEU A 349 18.82 14.69 -12.79
N VAL A 350 19.58 15.57 -13.45
CA VAL A 350 19.49 15.78 -14.89
C VAL A 350 20.12 14.59 -15.61
N ALA A 351 19.32 13.74 -16.25
CA ALA A 351 19.78 12.58 -16.99
C ALA A 351 20.30 12.97 -18.39
N PRO A 352 21.23 12.20 -18.98
CA PRO A 352 21.60 12.38 -20.38
C PRO A 352 20.41 12.10 -21.31
N PRO A 353 20.37 12.72 -22.51
CA PRO A 353 19.36 12.40 -23.50
C PRO A 353 19.51 10.93 -23.96
N VAL A 354 18.38 10.28 -24.22
CA VAL A 354 18.39 8.91 -24.78
C VAL A 354 18.64 9.01 -26.27
N LEU A 355 19.67 8.28 -26.74
CA LEU A 355 19.94 8.16 -28.17
C LEU A 355 18.76 7.46 -28.84
N GLY A 356 18.36 7.94 -30.01
CA GLY A 356 17.23 7.41 -30.77
C GLY A 356 15.87 7.95 -30.35
N ASP A 357 15.75 8.66 -29.22
CA ASP A 357 14.52 9.35 -28.85
C ASP A 357 14.45 10.72 -29.56
N LEU A 358 13.49 10.83 -30.48
CA LEU A 358 13.33 11.95 -31.39
C LEU A 358 12.03 12.72 -31.17
N ASN A 359 11.19 12.31 -30.22
CA ASN A 359 9.97 13.03 -29.83
C ASN A 359 10.05 13.55 -28.37
N GLY A 360 11.08 13.17 -27.62
CA GLY A 360 11.33 13.57 -26.25
C GLY A 360 10.48 12.85 -25.21
N ASP A 361 9.83 11.74 -25.55
CA ASP A 361 8.88 11.05 -24.67
C ASP A 361 9.53 10.12 -23.64
N GLY A 362 10.84 9.90 -23.73
CA GLY A 362 11.53 8.99 -22.84
C GLY A 362 12.04 7.72 -23.51
N ILE A 363 11.46 7.35 -24.64
CA ILE A 363 11.54 6.03 -25.25
C ILE A 363 12.26 6.18 -26.58
N ASP A 364 13.17 5.26 -26.90
CA ASP A 364 13.72 5.08 -28.23
C ASP A 364 13.00 3.91 -28.91
N GLY A 365 11.93 4.22 -29.64
CA GLY A 365 10.96 3.21 -30.06
C GLY A 365 10.53 3.27 -31.52
N THR A 366 9.47 2.52 -31.81
CA THR A 366 8.92 2.33 -33.17
C THR A 366 8.39 3.64 -33.76
N LEU A 367 7.96 4.60 -32.95
CA LEU A 367 7.56 5.93 -33.38
C LEU A 367 8.79 6.75 -33.79
N ASP A 368 9.89 6.69 -33.05
CA ASP A 368 11.13 7.39 -33.43
C ASP A 368 11.72 6.85 -34.73
N SER A 369 11.69 5.53 -34.91
CA SER A 369 12.01 4.91 -36.20
C SER A 369 11.15 5.49 -37.33
N SER A 370 9.84 5.63 -37.12
CA SER A 370 8.94 6.28 -38.09
C SER A 370 9.32 7.73 -38.36
N LEU A 371 9.71 8.51 -37.34
CA LEU A 371 10.12 9.90 -37.51
C LEU A 371 11.38 10.01 -38.37
N ILE A 372 12.34 9.11 -38.22
CA ILE A 372 13.53 9.04 -39.11
C ILE A 372 13.10 8.79 -40.55
N LEU A 373 12.17 7.86 -40.77
CA LEU A 373 11.64 7.57 -42.12
C LEU A 373 10.90 8.78 -42.72
N GLN A 374 10.06 9.46 -41.94
CA GLN A 374 9.35 10.67 -42.34
C GLN A 374 10.29 11.80 -42.71
N TRP A 375 11.33 12.02 -41.90
CA TRP A 375 12.40 12.99 -42.18
C TRP A 375 13.11 12.66 -43.49
N ARG A 376 13.47 11.39 -43.67
CA ARG A 376 14.23 10.93 -44.84
C ARG A 376 13.50 11.17 -46.15
N ILE A 377 12.17 11.03 -46.15
CA ILE A 377 11.34 11.29 -47.34
C ILE A 377 10.79 12.72 -47.41
N GLY A 378 11.13 13.58 -46.45
CA GLY A 378 10.75 14.99 -46.42
C GLY A 378 9.29 15.27 -46.03
N LEU A 379 8.62 14.33 -45.36
CA LEU A 379 7.30 14.58 -44.76
C LEU A 379 7.39 15.53 -43.56
N ILE A 380 8.47 15.45 -42.80
CA ILE A 380 8.80 16.38 -41.72
C ILE A 380 10.13 17.07 -42.01
N ASN A 381 10.25 18.30 -41.54
CA ASN A 381 11.47 19.12 -41.62
C ASN A 381 11.97 19.56 -40.23
N HIS A 382 11.32 19.07 -39.18
CA HIS A 382 11.71 19.18 -37.79
C HIS A 382 11.11 17.97 -37.06
N PHE A 383 11.78 17.51 -36.02
CA PHE A 383 11.27 16.45 -35.17
C PHE A 383 10.40 17.05 -34.06
N PRO A 384 9.38 16.32 -33.56
CA PRO A 384 8.45 16.78 -32.53
C PRO A 384 9.07 16.76 -31.12
N ILE A 385 10.37 17.06 -31.01
CA ILE A 385 11.10 17.19 -29.76
C ILE A 385 11.35 18.69 -29.48
N ALA A 386 11.22 19.12 -28.24
CA ALA A 386 11.38 20.53 -27.90
C ALA A 386 12.77 21.03 -28.34
N PRO A 387 12.88 22.12 -29.13
CA PRO A 387 14.17 22.63 -29.65
C PRO A 387 15.19 22.93 -28.55
N GLU A 388 14.65 23.22 -27.38
CA GLU A 388 15.28 23.44 -26.09
C GLU A 388 16.11 22.25 -25.58
N ILE A 389 15.75 21.00 -25.92
CA ILE A 389 16.49 19.78 -25.53
C ILE A 389 17.82 19.65 -26.31
N ILE A 390 18.06 20.49 -27.34
CA ILE A 390 18.92 20.11 -28.49
C ILE A 390 19.95 21.17 -28.93
N ALA A 391 20.30 22.17 -28.12
CA ALA A 391 21.38 23.07 -28.52
C ALA A 391 22.77 22.43 -28.23
N PRO A 392 23.61 21.96 -29.19
CA PRO A 392 23.53 21.90 -30.66
C PRO A 392 23.72 20.45 -31.20
N ALA A 393 22.93 19.48 -30.72
CA ALA A 393 23.13 18.05 -30.97
C ALA A 393 22.19 17.45 -32.04
N PHE A 394 21.60 18.28 -32.90
CA PHE A 394 20.79 17.79 -34.03
C PHE A 394 21.63 17.80 -35.32
N PRO A 395 21.78 16.67 -36.06
CA PRO A 395 21.05 15.38 -35.98
C PRO A 395 21.71 14.27 -35.14
N ALA A 396 22.61 14.59 -34.20
CA ALA A 396 23.41 13.60 -33.46
C ALA A 396 22.63 12.63 -32.56
N LEU A 397 21.42 12.97 -32.09
CA LEU A 397 20.60 12.03 -31.30
C LEU A 397 20.07 10.85 -32.12
N GLY A 398 19.82 11.06 -33.41
CA GLY A 398 19.30 10.03 -34.31
C GLY A 398 20.37 9.34 -35.16
N ASP A 399 21.62 9.81 -35.14
CA ASP A 399 22.75 9.15 -35.81
C ASP A 399 23.28 8.03 -34.90
N LEU A 400 22.75 6.82 -35.09
CA LEU A 400 22.96 5.69 -34.19
C LEU A 400 24.15 4.84 -34.59
N ASN A 401 24.64 5.01 -35.83
CA ASN A 401 25.83 4.33 -36.33
C ASN A 401 27.09 5.21 -36.35
N GLY A 402 26.96 6.52 -36.11
CA GLY A 402 28.05 7.50 -36.05
C GLY A 402 28.58 7.93 -37.42
N ASP A 403 27.81 7.76 -38.50
CA ASP A 403 28.22 8.10 -39.86
C ASP A 403 27.89 9.55 -40.28
N ALA A 404 27.35 10.34 -39.34
CA ALA A 404 26.89 11.71 -39.51
C ALA A 404 25.72 11.86 -40.51
N GLN A 405 25.01 10.78 -40.83
CA GLN A 405 23.79 10.78 -41.61
C GLN A 405 22.63 10.25 -40.77
N LEU A 406 21.46 10.83 -40.99
CA LEU A 406 20.21 10.33 -40.44
C LEU A 406 19.43 9.63 -41.56
N GLY A 407 19.26 8.32 -41.45
CA GLY A 407 18.71 7.52 -42.53
C GLY A 407 18.07 6.20 -42.11
N THR A 408 17.77 5.36 -43.10
CA THR A 408 17.08 4.09 -42.89
C THR A 408 17.87 3.09 -42.04
N VAL A 409 19.20 3.25 -41.97
CA VAL A 409 20.06 2.43 -41.10
C VAL A 409 19.77 2.73 -39.64
N ASP A 410 19.65 4.00 -39.27
CA ASP A 410 19.33 4.41 -37.90
C ASP A 410 17.92 3.96 -37.49
N ALA A 411 16.93 4.16 -38.37
CA ALA A 411 15.58 3.63 -38.15
C ALA A 411 15.59 2.12 -37.88
N SER A 412 16.36 1.36 -38.68
CA SER A 412 16.50 -0.09 -38.49
C SER A 412 17.20 -0.44 -37.17
N LEU A 413 18.18 0.35 -36.71
CA LEU A 413 18.87 0.11 -35.43
C LEU A 413 17.92 0.26 -34.24
N ILE A 414 16.99 1.23 -34.28
CA ILE A 414 15.96 1.37 -33.24
C ILE A 414 15.09 0.10 -33.18
N LEU A 415 14.62 -0.38 -34.33
CA LEU A 415 13.82 -1.60 -34.40
C LEU A 415 14.60 -2.84 -33.94
N GLN A 416 15.88 -2.98 -34.32
CA GLN A 416 16.76 -4.09 -33.90
C GLN A 416 16.94 -4.11 -32.38
N LYS A 417 17.20 -2.95 -31.77
CA LYS A 417 17.33 -2.84 -30.32
C LYS A 417 16.01 -3.18 -29.64
N ARG A 418 14.89 -2.70 -30.19
CA ARG A 418 13.54 -2.93 -29.66
C ARG A 418 13.16 -4.41 -29.56
N ILE A 419 13.59 -5.24 -30.52
CA ILE A 419 13.35 -6.70 -30.50
C ILE A 419 14.49 -7.52 -29.87
N GLY A 420 15.53 -6.86 -29.34
CA GLY A 420 16.64 -7.51 -28.65
C GLY A 420 17.70 -8.15 -29.56
N LEU A 421 17.79 -7.75 -30.84
CA LEU A 421 18.89 -8.20 -31.72
C LEU A 421 20.23 -7.50 -31.39
N ILE A 422 20.17 -6.32 -30.79
CA ILE A 422 21.33 -5.58 -30.27
C ILE A 422 21.01 -5.05 -28.87
N ASP A 423 21.99 -5.04 -27.98
CA ASP A 423 21.84 -4.49 -26.61
C ASP A 423 22.13 -2.99 -26.54
N ALA A 424 22.89 -2.46 -27.50
CA ALA A 424 23.33 -1.06 -27.54
C ALA A 424 23.58 -0.62 -28.99
N TYR A 425 23.41 0.67 -29.26
CA TYR A 425 23.68 1.25 -30.58
C TYR A 425 25.18 1.23 -30.90
N PRO A 426 25.56 1.09 -32.18
CA PRO A 426 26.97 1.11 -32.58
C PRO A 426 27.73 2.36 -32.11
N VAL A 427 27.09 3.53 -32.09
CA VAL A 427 27.70 4.78 -31.59
C VAL A 427 28.03 4.73 -30.09
N GLU A 428 27.25 3.99 -29.29
CA GLU A 428 27.47 3.83 -27.85
C GLU A 428 28.71 2.99 -27.54
N GLN A 429 29.00 2.00 -28.41
CA GLN A 429 30.17 1.12 -28.26
C GLN A 429 31.50 1.81 -28.61
N GLN A 430 31.44 2.93 -29.34
CA GLN A 430 32.62 3.73 -29.72
C GLN A 430 33.00 4.76 -28.64
N ALA A 431 32.13 5.01 -27.65
CA ALA A 431 32.44 5.89 -26.52
C ALA A 431 33.24 5.13 -25.43
N PRO A 432 34.27 5.75 -24.82
CA PRO A 432 35.03 5.09 -23.76
C PRO A 432 34.13 4.75 -22.56
N ALA A 433 34.17 3.48 -22.16
CA ALA A 433 33.32 2.85 -21.16
C ALA A 433 32.96 3.76 -19.97
N ARG A 434 31.70 4.21 -19.93
CA ARG A 434 31.03 4.53 -18.68
C ARG A 434 30.15 3.35 -18.29
N LEU A 435 30.21 3.02 -17.01
CA LEU A 435 29.60 1.84 -16.40
C LEU A 435 28.07 2.00 -16.47
N ASN A 436 27.44 1.42 -17.48
CA ASN A 436 25.98 1.40 -17.60
C ASN A 436 25.44 0.23 -16.77
N THR A 437 25.04 0.50 -15.53
CA THR A 437 24.06 -0.34 -14.83
C THR A 437 22.70 0.34 -14.94
N HIS A 438 22.07 0.27 -16.12
CA HIS A 438 20.67 0.61 -16.26
C HIS A 438 19.84 -0.65 -15.98
N THR A 439 19.46 -0.84 -14.71
CA THR A 439 18.27 -1.62 -14.40
C THR A 439 17.07 -0.87 -14.97
N SER A 440 16.34 -1.53 -15.87
CA SER A 440 15.02 -1.09 -16.34
C SER A 440 14.11 -0.84 -15.13
N THR A 441 13.95 0.43 -14.75
CA THR A 441 12.95 0.85 -13.79
C THR A 441 11.75 1.38 -14.56
N ARG A 442 10.67 0.62 -14.46
CA ARG A 442 9.31 0.94 -14.90
C ARG A 442 8.90 2.30 -14.32
N PHE A 443 8.67 3.30 -15.18
CA PHE A 443 8.05 4.57 -14.79
C PHE A 443 6.61 4.62 -15.32
N PRO A 444 5.61 5.02 -14.50
CA PRO A 444 4.24 5.19 -14.95
C PRO A 444 3.95 6.58 -15.51
N ASP A 445 3.10 6.56 -16.54
CA ASP A 445 2.14 7.53 -17.05
C ASP A 445 2.61 8.92 -17.54
N ALA A 446 2.70 9.02 -18.86
CA ALA A 446 2.68 10.28 -19.60
C ALA A 446 1.32 10.96 -19.48
N SER A 447 1.22 11.99 -18.64
CA SER A 447 0.08 12.90 -18.62
C SER A 447 0.21 13.96 -19.72
N SER A 448 -0.10 13.58 -20.98
CA SER A 448 -0.65 14.49 -22.00
C SER A 448 -0.91 13.75 -23.31
N ALA A 449 -2.01 13.01 -23.39
CA ALA A 449 -2.59 12.62 -24.67
C ALA A 449 -4.10 12.81 -24.60
N ALA A 450 -4.63 13.47 -25.63
CA ALA A 450 -6.04 13.74 -25.80
C ALA A 450 -6.88 12.46 -25.65
N VAL A 451 -8.05 12.61 -25.05
CA VAL A 451 -9.11 11.61 -24.93
C VAL A 451 -9.35 10.91 -26.29
N LEU A 452 -8.80 9.71 -26.46
CA LEU A 452 -9.31 8.68 -27.37
C LEU A 452 -9.85 7.56 -26.48
N ASN A 453 -11.16 7.41 -26.49
CA ASN A 453 -11.93 6.73 -25.45
C ASN A 453 -12.07 5.20 -25.61
N GLU A 454 -11.29 4.53 -26.45
CA GLU A 454 -11.34 3.05 -26.56
C GLU A 454 -9.92 2.51 -26.77
N GLU A 455 -9.47 1.62 -25.87
CA GLU A 455 -8.20 0.89 -26.03
C GLU A 455 -8.27 0.00 -27.27
N ARG A 456 -7.23 0.03 -28.09
CA ARG A 456 -7.18 -0.79 -29.31
C ARG A 456 -7.00 -2.25 -28.97
N GLN A 457 -7.82 -3.09 -29.59
CA GLN A 457 -7.76 -4.53 -29.43
C GLN A 457 -6.95 -5.18 -30.54
N LEU A 458 -5.98 -6.01 -30.14
CA LEU A 458 -5.26 -6.87 -31.06
C LEU A 458 -5.81 -8.30 -31.01
N SER A 459 -5.81 -8.94 -32.17
CA SER A 459 -6.27 -10.32 -32.32
C SER A 459 -5.38 -11.13 -33.26
N LEU A 460 -5.42 -12.43 -33.06
CA LEU A 460 -4.81 -13.43 -33.94
C LEU A 460 -5.92 -14.11 -34.75
N THR A 461 -5.58 -14.64 -35.93
CA THR A 461 -6.40 -15.65 -36.61
C THR A 461 -6.81 -16.73 -35.58
N PRO A 462 -8.12 -16.94 -35.33
CA PRO A 462 -8.56 -17.73 -34.18
C PRO A 462 -8.22 -19.22 -34.24
N LEU A 463 -8.21 -19.79 -35.45
CA LEU A 463 -7.92 -21.21 -35.69
C LEU A 463 -7.12 -21.37 -36.98
N LEU A 464 -5.98 -22.04 -36.85
CA LEU A 464 -5.17 -22.56 -37.93
C LEU A 464 -5.11 -24.07 -37.77
N ALA A 465 -5.29 -24.80 -38.87
CA ALA A 465 -5.16 -26.25 -38.90
C ALA A 465 -4.33 -26.66 -40.12
N GLY A 466 -3.38 -27.56 -39.93
CA GLY A 466 -2.56 -28.08 -41.01
C GLY A 466 -1.84 -29.35 -40.64
N THR A 467 -1.29 -30.03 -41.65
CA THR A 467 -0.53 -31.26 -41.49
C THR A 467 0.97 -30.97 -41.27
N PRO A 468 1.73 -31.91 -40.68
CA PRO A 468 3.19 -31.77 -40.57
C PRO A 468 3.85 -31.43 -41.91
N GLY A 469 4.71 -30.41 -41.92
CA GLY A 469 5.38 -29.90 -43.12
C GLY A 469 4.65 -28.74 -43.83
N GLN A 470 3.41 -28.43 -43.45
CA GLN A 470 2.62 -27.35 -44.06
C GLN A 470 2.99 -25.97 -43.49
N SER A 471 3.02 -24.94 -44.36
CA SER A 471 3.03 -23.54 -43.94
C SER A 471 1.59 -23.04 -43.70
N LEU A 472 1.39 -22.35 -42.59
CA LEU A 472 0.16 -21.71 -42.15
C LEU A 472 0.37 -20.20 -42.04
N LEU A 473 -0.68 -19.42 -42.29
CA LEU A 473 -0.61 -17.96 -42.24
C LEU A 473 -1.36 -17.43 -41.01
N GLN A 474 -0.62 -16.96 -40.03
CA GLN A 474 -1.13 -16.34 -38.81
C GLN A 474 -1.20 -14.83 -38.99
N THR A 475 -2.39 -14.25 -39.01
CA THR A 475 -2.56 -12.80 -39.14
C THR A 475 -2.62 -12.17 -37.76
N LEU A 476 -1.82 -11.13 -37.53
CA LEU A 476 -1.93 -10.21 -36.40
C LEU A 476 -2.77 -9.02 -36.84
N SER A 477 -3.92 -8.80 -36.19
CA SER A 477 -4.88 -7.76 -36.56
C SER A 477 -5.08 -6.74 -35.44
N VAL A 478 -5.48 -5.54 -35.83
CA VAL A 478 -5.93 -4.47 -34.92
C VAL A 478 -7.33 -4.01 -35.34
N ASP A 479 -8.16 -3.65 -34.36
CA ASP A 479 -9.50 -3.09 -34.58
C ASP A 479 -9.50 -1.71 -35.26
N ASP A 480 -8.47 -0.89 -35.07
CA ASP A 480 -8.22 0.33 -35.85
C ASP A 480 -6.72 0.63 -36.00
N ALA A 481 -6.21 0.66 -37.24
CA ALA A 481 -4.83 1.02 -37.53
C ALA A 481 -4.65 2.54 -37.80
N SER A 482 -5.70 3.34 -37.73
CA SER A 482 -5.63 4.78 -38.06
C SER A 482 -4.64 5.51 -37.16
N GLY A 483 -3.72 6.30 -37.71
CA GLY A 483 -2.71 7.02 -36.92
C GLY A 483 -1.56 6.15 -36.39
N LEU A 484 -1.56 4.84 -36.67
CA LEU A 484 -0.47 3.94 -36.31
C LEU A 484 0.74 4.23 -37.21
N LEU A 485 1.89 4.57 -36.61
CA LEU A 485 3.16 4.92 -37.26
C LEU A 485 4.27 3.91 -36.93
N GLY A 486 4.14 3.22 -35.79
CA GLY A 486 4.98 2.10 -35.39
C GLY A 486 4.24 1.16 -34.43
N TRP A 487 4.63 -0.11 -34.42
CA TRP A 487 4.09 -1.08 -33.48
C TRP A 487 5.11 -2.15 -33.12
N TYR A 488 4.95 -2.70 -31.92
CA TYR A 488 5.69 -3.81 -31.36
C TYR A 488 4.70 -4.82 -30.78
N ALA A 489 4.99 -6.11 -30.97
CA ALA A 489 4.22 -7.19 -30.35
C ALA A 489 5.14 -8.34 -29.91
N GLU A 490 4.80 -8.94 -28.76
CA GLU A 490 5.32 -10.25 -28.34
C GLU A 490 4.23 -11.30 -28.49
N LEU A 491 4.59 -12.42 -29.13
CA LEU A 491 3.75 -13.59 -29.23
C LEU A 491 4.44 -14.75 -28.52
N SER A 492 3.78 -15.35 -27.54
CA SER A 492 4.17 -16.64 -27.00
C SER A 492 3.77 -17.71 -28.00
N LEU A 493 4.76 -18.38 -28.60
CA LEU A 493 4.57 -19.50 -29.51
C LEU A 493 4.96 -20.78 -28.77
N PRO A 494 4.08 -21.77 -28.70
CA PRO A 494 4.16 -22.72 -27.61
C PRO A 494 5.21 -23.82 -27.77
N GLU A 495 5.78 -24.15 -28.94
CA GLU A 495 6.52 -25.42 -29.04
C GLU A 495 7.67 -25.46 -30.07
N ALA A 496 8.62 -26.38 -29.85
CA ALA A 496 9.80 -26.61 -30.69
C ALA A 496 9.50 -27.16 -32.10
N TRP A 497 8.24 -27.48 -32.40
CA TRP A 497 7.79 -27.97 -33.70
C TRP A 497 7.10 -26.90 -34.56
N ILE A 498 7.11 -25.64 -34.13
CA ILE A 498 6.69 -24.48 -34.93
C ILE A 498 7.91 -23.68 -35.31
N GLU A 499 8.04 -23.37 -36.59
CA GLU A 499 9.08 -22.49 -37.12
C GLU A 499 8.46 -21.22 -37.70
N VAL A 500 9.00 -20.06 -37.35
CA VAL A 500 8.62 -18.77 -37.96
C VAL A 500 9.47 -18.59 -39.21
N VAL A 501 8.85 -18.71 -40.39
CA VAL A 501 9.54 -18.66 -41.68
C VAL A 501 9.80 -17.21 -42.10
N ALA A 502 8.76 -16.39 -42.01
CA ALA A 502 8.79 -14.98 -42.38
C ALA A 502 7.69 -14.20 -41.66
N VAL A 503 7.86 -12.89 -41.59
CA VAL A 503 6.81 -11.96 -41.18
C VAL A 503 6.69 -10.89 -42.26
N HIS A 504 5.49 -10.76 -42.82
CA HIS A 504 5.18 -9.78 -43.85
C HIS A 504 4.30 -8.67 -43.32
N THR A 505 4.38 -7.48 -43.92
CA THR A 505 3.43 -6.41 -43.63
C THR A 505 2.01 -6.81 -43.99
N GLY A 506 1.07 -6.51 -43.09
CA GLY A 506 -0.35 -6.75 -43.34
C GLY A 506 -0.99 -5.66 -44.22
N PRO A 507 -2.24 -5.91 -44.68
CA PRO A 507 -2.97 -5.00 -45.57
C PRO A 507 -3.30 -3.63 -44.96
N ARG A 508 -3.17 -3.45 -43.63
CA ARG A 508 -3.40 -2.17 -42.94
C ARG A 508 -2.16 -1.31 -42.81
N THR A 509 -1.01 -1.84 -43.21
CA THR A 509 0.30 -1.16 -43.27
C THR A 509 0.99 -1.38 -44.63
N PRO A 510 0.28 -1.22 -45.78
CA PRO A 510 0.70 -1.78 -47.07
C PRO A 510 1.94 -1.13 -47.71
N ASN A 511 2.37 0.05 -47.22
CA ASN A 511 3.55 0.75 -47.71
C ASN A 511 4.72 0.68 -46.73
N TRP A 512 4.60 -0.13 -45.69
CA TRP A 512 5.67 -0.34 -44.73
C TRP A 512 6.61 -1.42 -45.28
N ALA A 513 7.85 -1.44 -44.78
CA ALA A 513 8.73 -2.57 -45.03
C ALA A 513 8.30 -3.75 -44.15
N ASP A 514 8.64 -4.97 -44.58
CA ASP A 514 8.41 -6.18 -43.80
C ASP A 514 8.94 -6.01 -42.36
N PRO A 515 8.16 -6.42 -41.34
CA PRO A 515 8.57 -6.30 -39.94
C PRO A 515 9.89 -7.02 -39.66
N ILE A 516 10.69 -6.46 -38.76
CA ILE A 516 11.82 -7.18 -38.19
C ILE A 516 11.33 -8.04 -37.04
N PHE A 517 11.87 -9.25 -36.92
CA PHE A 517 11.47 -10.18 -35.87
C PHE A 517 12.65 -10.97 -35.30
N ALA A 518 12.49 -11.44 -34.07
CA ALA A 518 13.39 -12.36 -33.41
C ALA A 518 12.58 -13.39 -32.62
N LEU A 519 12.95 -14.67 -32.72
CA LEU A 519 12.38 -15.74 -31.93
C LEU A 519 13.42 -16.20 -30.90
N GLN A 520 13.13 -16.02 -29.61
CA GLN A 520 13.99 -16.45 -28.53
C GLN A 520 13.17 -17.03 -27.39
N ASP A 521 13.54 -18.22 -26.92
CA ASP A 521 12.91 -18.91 -25.79
C ASP A 521 11.38 -19.05 -25.92
N GLY A 522 10.89 -19.32 -27.14
CA GLY A 522 9.46 -19.46 -27.44
C GLY A 522 8.70 -18.14 -27.59
N VAL A 523 9.37 -16.99 -27.43
CA VAL A 523 8.77 -15.67 -27.60
C VAL A 523 9.19 -15.07 -28.94
N LEU A 524 8.22 -14.87 -29.83
CA LEU A 524 8.38 -14.14 -31.08
C LEU A 524 8.17 -12.65 -30.83
N ARG A 525 9.24 -11.87 -30.96
CA ARG A 525 9.21 -10.40 -30.90
C ARG A 525 9.15 -9.85 -32.32
N ILE A 526 8.22 -8.95 -32.58
CA ILE A 526 8.03 -8.34 -33.90
C ILE A 526 7.93 -6.83 -33.74
N ALA A 527 8.62 -6.08 -34.59
CA ALA A 527 8.50 -4.62 -34.65
C ALA A 527 8.45 -4.13 -36.09
N ALA A 528 7.62 -3.12 -36.33
CA ALA A 528 7.57 -2.42 -37.60
C ALA A 528 7.27 -0.94 -37.42
N SER A 529 7.68 -0.14 -38.41
CA SER A 529 7.36 1.28 -38.48
C SER A 529 7.26 1.70 -39.94
N GLY A 530 6.55 2.79 -40.21
CA GLY A 530 6.47 3.35 -41.55
C GLY A 530 6.30 4.85 -41.56
N ALA A 531 6.65 5.48 -42.67
CA ALA A 531 6.59 6.94 -42.81
C ALA A 531 5.16 7.49 -42.94
N THR A 532 4.19 6.64 -43.29
CA THR A 532 2.78 7.03 -43.42
C THR A 532 1.92 6.19 -42.49
N PRO A 533 0.89 6.77 -41.85
CA PRO A 533 0.04 6.02 -40.93
C PRO A 533 -0.67 4.82 -41.58
N GLY A 534 -0.92 3.78 -40.78
CA GLY A 534 -1.87 2.72 -41.12
C GLY A 534 -3.31 3.24 -41.21
N SER A 535 -4.23 2.39 -41.67
CA SER A 535 -5.63 2.78 -41.85
C SER A 535 -6.62 1.63 -41.69
N GLY A 536 -7.73 1.88 -40.98
CA GLY A 536 -8.86 0.95 -40.85
C GLY A 536 -8.56 -0.31 -40.03
N SER A 537 -9.53 -1.23 -39.96
CA SER A 537 -9.46 -2.46 -39.15
C SER A 537 -8.94 -3.68 -39.93
N GLY A 538 -8.07 -4.50 -39.32
CA GLY A 538 -7.58 -5.76 -39.90
C GLY A 538 -6.08 -6.01 -39.70
N GLY A 539 -5.52 -6.85 -40.56
CA GLY A 539 -4.14 -7.35 -40.46
C GLY A 539 -3.07 -6.26 -40.58
N ILE A 540 -2.22 -6.15 -39.55
CA ILE A 540 -1.00 -5.31 -39.53
C ILE A 540 0.27 -6.13 -39.79
N ALA A 541 0.22 -7.44 -39.59
CA ALA A 541 1.26 -8.39 -39.99
C ALA A 541 0.67 -9.75 -40.38
N GLU A 542 1.37 -10.44 -41.27
CA GLU A 542 1.11 -11.82 -41.68
C GLU A 542 2.34 -12.66 -41.35
N ILE A 543 2.21 -13.59 -40.42
CA ILE A 543 3.28 -14.43 -39.88
C ILE A 543 3.17 -15.80 -40.54
N GLU A 544 4.17 -16.18 -41.32
CA GLU A 544 4.26 -17.50 -41.92
C GLU A 544 4.83 -18.49 -40.90
N LEU A 545 4.01 -19.44 -40.47
CA LEU A 545 4.36 -20.49 -39.51
C LEU A 545 4.46 -21.82 -40.24
N ARG A 546 5.61 -22.50 -40.16
CA ARG A 546 5.75 -23.87 -40.66
C ARG A 546 5.57 -24.87 -39.52
N LEU A 547 4.64 -25.80 -39.71
CA LEU A 547 4.58 -27.00 -38.89
C LEU A 547 5.75 -27.90 -39.29
N LEU A 548 6.67 -28.19 -38.38
CA LEU A 548 7.78 -29.07 -38.69
C LEU A 548 7.28 -30.50 -38.96
N ASN A 549 8.03 -31.27 -39.76
CA ASN A 549 7.66 -32.66 -40.09
C ASN A 549 7.57 -33.58 -38.87
N ASN A 550 8.17 -33.18 -37.74
CA ASN A 550 8.10 -33.90 -36.46
C ASN A 550 7.03 -33.34 -35.51
N ALA A 551 6.16 -32.43 -35.98
CA ALA A 551 5.02 -31.96 -35.20
C ALA A 551 4.13 -33.17 -34.85
N PRO A 552 3.81 -33.41 -33.57
CA PRO A 552 3.01 -34.57 -33.20
C PRO A 552 1.56 -34.37 -33.69
N PRO A 553 1.02 -35.30 -34.50
CA PRO A 553 -0.37 -35.22 -34.96
C PRO A 553 -1.37 -35.16 -33.79
N GLY A 554 -2.51 -34.50 -34.00
CA GLY A 554 -3.57 -34.36 -32.99
C GLY A 554 -3.28 -33.30 -31.91
N THR A 555 -2.10 -32.68 -31.90
CA THR A 555 -1.73 -31.67 -30.90
C THR A 555 -2.36 -30.30 -31.16
N VAL A 556 -2.54 -29.56 -30.07
CA VAL A 556 -3.11 -28.22 -30.07
C VAL A 556 -2.15 -27.27 -29.35
N ALA A 557 -1.74 -26.23 -30.06
CA ALA A 557 -0.88 -25.15 -29.60
C ALA A 557 -1.69 -23.86 -29.42
N LEU A 558 -1.43 -23.13 -28.35
CA LEU A 558 -1.96 -21.78 -28.13
C LEU A 558 -0.89 -20.74 -28.46
N ALA A 559 -1.15 -19.89 -29.46
CA ALA A 559 -0.42 -18.66 -29.69
C ALA A 559 -1.11 -17.52 -28.93
N GLU A 560 -0.37 -16.79 -28.10
CA GLU A 560 -0.90 -15.70 -27.27
C GLU A 560 -0.13 -14.41 -27.53
N ILE A 561 -0.85 -13.29 -27.70
CA ILE A 561 -0.23 -11.96 -27.65
C ILE A 561 0.05 -11.63 -26.18
N THR A 562 1.32 -11.60 -25.79
CA THR A 562 1.73 -11.38 -24.39
C THR A 562 2.07 -9.93 -24.09
N ASP A 563 2.50 -9.17 -25.10
CA ASP A 563 2.79 -7.74 -24.98
C ASP A 563 2.51 -7.01 -26.31
N VAL A 564 2.12 -5.75 -26.21
CA VAL A 564 1.90 -4.88 -27.36
C VAL A 564 2.18 -3.42 -27.01
N ASP A 565 2.93 -2.74 -27.86
CA ASP A 565 3.12 -1.30 -27.82
C ASP A 565 2.76 -0.69 -29.19
N LEU A 566 1.82 0.25 -29.22
CA LEU A 566 1.44 1.00 -30.43
C LEU A 566 1.92 2.46 -30.31
N ASN A 567 2.70 2.92 -31.30
CA ASN A 567 3.36 4.23 -31.27
C ASN A 567 4.05 4.51 -29.92
N ASP A 568 4.85 3.57 -29.44
CA ASP A 568 5.58 3.70 -28.17
C ASP A 568 4.66 4.00 -26.98
N ARG A 569 3.53 3.29 -26.93
CA ARG A 569 2.45 3.41 -25.94
C ARG A 569 1.65 4.70 -25.99
N GLN A 570 1.85 5.56 -26.99
CA GLN A 570 1.02 6.75 -27.17
C GLN A 570 -0.40 6.40 -27.65
N ILE A 571 -0.59 5.21 -28.22
CA ILE A 571 -1.91 4.65 -28.52
C ILE A 571 -2.18 3.54 -27.49
N PRO A 572 -3.17 3.70 -26.59
CA PRO A 572 -3.55 2.65 -25.66
C PRO A 572 -3.97 1.38 -26.40
N ALA A 573 -3.40 0.25 -26.00
CA ALA A 573 -3.66 -1.05 -26.61
C ALA A 573 -3.69 -2.14 -25.53
N GLN A 574 -4.57 -3.12 -25.70
CA GLN A 574 -4.61 -4.31 -24.85
C GLN A 574 -4.15 -5.55 -25.62
N PRO A 575 -3.27 -6.38 -25.03
CA PRO A 575 -3.10 -7.76 -25.47
C PRO A 575 -4.43 -8.49 -25.26
N GLY A 576 -5.03 -9.02 -26.33
CA GLY A 576 -6.36 -9.64 -26.24
C GLY A 576 -6.60 -10.78 -27.21
N GLY A 577 -5.57 -11.23 -27.92
CA GLY A 577 -5.68 -12.20 -29.01
C GLY A 577 -5.02 -13.53 -28.69
N TYR A 578 -5.80 -14.61 -28.79
CA TYR A 578 -5.29 -15.97 -28.86
C TYR A 578 -5.57 -16.58 -30.23
N GLY A 579 -4.60 -17.30 -30.78
CA GLY A 579 -4.76 -18.15 -31.95
C GLY A 579 -4.56 -19.60 -31.54
N ILE A 580 -5.42 -20.49 -32.04
CA ILE A 580 -5.26 -21.94 -31.86
C ILE A 580 -4.59 -22.50 -33.11
N ILE A 581 -3.50 -23.23 -32.93
CA ILE A 581 -2.83 -23.97 -34.00
C ILE A 581 -3.06 -25.47 -33.74
N ARG A 582 -3.72 -26.15 -34.68
CA ARG A 582 -3.98 -27.59 -34.62
C ARG A 582 -3.14 -28.32 -35.64
N VAL A 583 -2.41 -29.33 -35.18
CA VAL A 583 -1.73 -30.28 -36.06
C VAL A 583 -2.74 -31.36 -36.42
N GLN A 584 -3.20 -31.37 -37.67
CA GLN A 584 -4.13 -32.38 -38.16
C GLN A 584 -3.42 -33.72 -38.29
N GLU A 585 -4.16 -34.77 -37.94
CA GLU A 585 -3.77 -36.13 -38.29
C GLU A 585 -3.92 -36.31 -39.80
N ILE A 586 -2.98 -37.06 -40.38
CA ILE A 586 -3.01 -37.37 -41.81
C ILE A 586 -3.95 -38.57 -41.96
N ASP A 587 -4.92 -38.44 -42.86
CA ASP A 587 -5.86 -39.48 -43.31
C ASP A 587 -5.78 -39.45 -44.85
N SER A 588 -4.98 -40.37 -45.39
CA SER A 588 -4.50 -40.36 -46.77
C SER A 588 -5.55 -40.87 -47.77
N ASP A 589 -6.52 -41.67 -47.33
CA ASP A 589 -7.61 -42.18 -48.17
C ASP A 589 -9.00 -41.65 -47.82
N GLY A 590 -9.12 -40.91 -46.72
CA GLY A 590 -10.29 -40.11 -46.34
C GLY A 590 -11.42 -40.93 -45.74
N ASP A 591 -11.13 -42.06 -45.12
CA ASP A 591 -12.12 -42.97 -44.54
C ASP A 591 -12.49 -42.64 -43.08
N GLY A 592 -11.80 -41.67 -42.49
CA GLY A 592 -12.01 -41.21 -41.12
C GLY A 592 -11.09 -41.86 -40.09
N MET A 593 -10.18 -42.75 -40.50
CA MET A 593 -9.10 -43.29 -39.69
C MET A 593 -7.77 -42.59 -40.03
N PRO A 594 -6.93 -42.21 -39.05
CA PRO A 594 -5.61 -41.63 -39.32
C PRO A 594 -4.59 -42.66 -39.80
N ASP A 595 -3.74 -42.27 -40.77
CA ASP A 595 -2.63 -43.09 -41.29
C ASP A 595 -1.79 -43.71 -40.16
N ALA A 596 -1.53 -42.94 -39.11
CA ALA A 596 -0.71 -43.37 -37.97
C ALA A 596 -1.39 -44.49 -37.17
N TRP A 597 -2.71 -44.43 -37.02
CA TRP A 597 -3.51 -45.44 -36.34
C TRP A 597 -3.58 -46.70 -37.20
N GLU A 598 -3.89 -46.55 -38.48
CA GLU A 598 -3.95 -47.66 -39.43
C GLU A 598 -2.62 -48.42 -39.53
N ASN A 599 -1.50 -47.69 -39.63
CA ASN A 599 -0.16 -48.28 -39.62
C ASN A 599 0.15 -49.01 -38.30
N ALA A 600 -0.36 -48.53 -37.16
CA ALA A 600 -0.14 -49.14 -35.86
C ALA A 600 -0.84 -50.50 -35.74
N PHE A 601 -2.00 -50.66 -36.38
CA PHE A 601 -2.79 -51.88 -36.40
C PHE A 601 -2.61 -52.74 -37.66
N GLY A 602 -1.77 -52.31 -38.59
CA GLY A 602 -1.45 -53.06 -39.82
C GLY A 602 -2.53 -52.99 -40.88
N LEU A 603 -3.41 -52.00 -40.79
CA LEU A 603 -4.35 -51.59 -41.84
C LEU A 603 -3.60 -50.82 -42.94
N ASN A 604 -4.29 -50.47 -44.03
CA ASN A 604 -3.69 -49.85 -45.19
C ASN A 604 -4.17 -48.40 -45.36
N PRO A 605 -3.34 -47.38 -45.02
CA PRO A 605 -3.64 -45.95 -45.13
C PRO A 605 -3.99 -45.40 -46.52
N PHE A 606 -4.10 -46.26 -47.52
CA PHE A 606 -4.39 -45.90 -48.89
C PHE A 606 -5.56 -46.74 -49.46
N ASP A 607 -6.29 -47.49 -48.63
CA ASP A 607 -7.45 -48.28 -49.00
C ASP A 607 -8.65 -47.99 -48.08
N PRO A 608 -9.53 -47.05 -48.46
CA PRO A 608 -10.62 -46.57 -47.59
C PRO A 608 -11.73 -47.61 -47.38
N SER A 609 -11.60 -48.79 -47.99
CA SER A 609 -12.53 -49.89 -47.79
C SER A 609 -12.24 -50.68 -46.53
N ASP A 610 -11.02 -50.60 -45.98
CA ASP A 610 -10.65 -51.32 -44.78
C ASP A 610 -11.29 -50.72 -43.50
N ALA A 611 -11.62 -49.44 -43.46
CA ALA A 611 -12.51 -48.85 -42.43
C ALA A 611 -13.79 -49.66 -42.19
N ASN A 612 -14.36 -50.25 -43.24
CA ASN A 612 -15.61 -51.02 -43.17
C ASN A 612 -15.40 -52.53 -43.00
N LEU A 613 -14.14 -52.98 -42.91
CA LEU A 613 -13.83 -54.37 -42.62
C LEU A 613 -13.86 -54.61 -41.12
N ASP A 614 -14.17 -55.85 -40.76
CA ASP A 614 -14.07 -56.41 -39.42
C ASP A 614 -12.85 -57.33 -39.46
N SER A 615 -11.70 -56.80 -39.05
CA SER A 615 -10.40 -57.45 -39.31
C SER A 615 -10.10 -58.59 -38.32
N ASP A 616 -10.75 -58.61 -37.17
CA ASP A 616 -10.61 -59.64 -36.14
C ASP A 616 -11.86 -60.53 -35.95
N GLU A 617 -12.91 -60.30 -36.73
CA GLU A 617 -14.15 -61.08 -36.82
C GLU A 617 -15.04 -60.99 -35.57
N ASP A 618 -15.05 -59.85 -34.86
CA ASP A 618 -15.85 -59.62 -33.66
C ASP A 618 -17.18 -58.87 -33.91
N SER A 619 -17.51 -58.62 -35.17
CA SER A 619 -18.69 -57.90 -35.68
C SER A 619 -18.66 -56.38 -35.50
N THR A 620 -17.51 -55.80 -35.17
CA THR A 620 -17.27 -54.35 -35.18
C THR A 620 -16.39 -54.00 -36.38
N THR A 621 -16.64 -52.86 -37.03
CA THR A 621 -15.77 -52.39 -38.11
C THR A 621 -14.54 -51.67 -37.57
N ASN A 622 -13.42 -51.71 -38.30
CA ASN A 622 -12.18 -51.02 -37.93
C ASN A 622 -12.43 -49.53 -37.59
N LEU A 623 -13.33 -48.86 -38.33
CA LEU A 623 -13.69 -47.47 -38.06
C LEU A 623 -14.47 -47.30 -36.74
N GLU A 624 -15.42 -48.20 -36.45
CA GLU A 624 -16.15 -48.18 -35.18
C GLU A 624 -15.19 -48.41 -34.01
N GLU A 625 -14.19 -49.25 -34.20
CA GLU A 625 -13.15 -49.49 -33.20
C GLU A 625 -12.21 -48.31 -33.01
N TYR A 626 -11.80 -47.63 -34.08
CA TYR A 626 -11.07 -46.37 -33.99
C TYR A 626 -11.85 -45.32 -33.17
N ILE A 627 -13.16 -45.21 -33.41
CA ILE A 627 -14.05 -44.30 -32.70
C ILE A 627 -14.19 -44.72 -31.21
N ALA A 628 -14.29 -46.02 -30.95
CA ALA A 628 -14.44 -46.58 -29.61
C ALA A 628 -13.13 -46.67 -28.81
N ASP A 629 -11.97 -46.42 -29.46
CA ASP A 629 -10.62 -46.59 -28.91
C ASP A 629 -10.31 -48.06 -28.56
N THR A 630 -10.82 -48.97 -29.37
CA THR A 630 -10.62 -50.41 -29.24
C THR A 630 -9.63 -50.93 -30.30
N ASN A 631 -9.29 -52.22 -30.25
CA ASN A 631 -8.16 -52.76 -31.01
C ASN A 631 -8.65 -53.65 -32.17
N PRO A 632 -8.53 -53.20 -33.43
CA PRO A 632 -9.11 -53.87 -34.61
C PRO A 632 -8.46 -55.17 -35.04
N ILE A 633 -7.48 -55.64 -34.28
CA ILE A 633 -6.81 -56.92 -34.52
C ILE A 633 -6.91 -57.84 -33.30
N ASN A 634 -7.80 -57.54 -32.35
CA ASN A 634 -7.99 -58.30 -31.12
C ASN A 634 -9.48 -58.47 -30.79
N PRO A 635 -10.08 -59.63 -31.09
CA PRO A 635 -11.54 -59.83 -31.03
C PRO A 635 -12.11 -59.90 -29.60
N GLU A 636 -11.25 -59.75 -28.58
CA GLU A 636 -11.61 -59.68 -27.17
C GLU A 636 -11.63 -58.23 -26.66
N ASN A 637 -11.28 -57.25 -27.51
CA ASN A 637 -11.20 -55.84 -27.15
C ASN A 637 -12.09 -55.01 -28.08
N TYR A 638 -13.38 -55.00 -27.77
CA TYR A 638 -14.41 -54.24 -28.50
C TYR A 638 -15.45 -53.65 -27.55
N LEU A 639 -16.19 -52.65 -28.04
CA LEU A 639 -17.23 -52.00 -27.26
C LEU A 639 -18.52 -52.83 -27.26
N ALA A 640 -18.72 -53.61 -26.20
CA ALA A 640 -19.90 -54.46 -26.02
C ALA A 640 -20.75 -54.05 -24.82
N LEU A 641 -22.06 -53.89 -25.03
CA LEU A 641 -23.02 -53.71 -23.94
C LEU A 641 -23.50 -55.07 -23.42
N THR A 642 -23.10 -55.41 -22.19
CA THR A 642 -23.41 -56.69 -21.52
C THR A 642 -24.46 -56.50 -20.44
N PRO A 643 -25.64 -57.16 -20.52
CA PRO A 643 -26.62 -57.12 -19.44
C PRO A 643 -26.15 -57.97 -18.25
N LEU A 644 -26.24 -57.41 -17.04
CA LEU A 644 -25.95 -58.11 -15.80
C LEU A 644 -27.23 -58.71 -15.19
N PRO A 645 -27.12 -59.80 -14.41
CA PRO A 645 -28.27 -60.38 -13.71
C PRO A 645 -28.83 -59.38 -12.70
N ASP A 646 -30.14 -59.13 -12.73
CA ASP A 646 -30.83 -58.23 -11.79
C ASP A 646 -30.56 -58.65 -10.33
N SER A 647 -29.60 -57.97 -9.70
CA SER A 647 -29.10 -58.28 -8.36
C SER A 647 -29.94 -57.62 -7.26
N THR A 648 -30.88 -56.74 -7.62
CA THR A 648 -31.66 -55.91 -6.69
C THR A 648 -33.18 -56.04 -6.83
N GLY A 649 -33.68 -56.72 -7.87
CA GLY A 649 -35.10 -57.00 -8.09
C GLY A 649 -35.91 -55.80 -8.58
N ALA A 650 -35.25 -54.78 -9.15
CA ALA A 650 -35.90 -53.50 -9.48
C ALA A 650 -35.42 -52.83 -10.78
N GLY A 651 -34.56 -53.44 -11.62
CA GLY A 651 -34.08 -52.77 -12.84
C GLY A 651 -33.27 -53.63 -13.82
N LEU A 652 -32.90 -53.02 -14.95
CA LEU A 652 -31.94 -53.53 -15.93
C LEU A 652 -30.56 -52.96 -15.57
N GLU A 653 -29.58 -53.82 -15.36
CA GLU A 653 -28.19 -53.44 -15.09
C GLU A 653 -27.35 -53.75 -16.33
N LEU A 654 -26.55 -52.78 -16.78
CA LEU A 654 -25.76 -52.85 -18.01
C LEU A 654 -24.28 -52.59 -17.72
N GLN A 655 -23.38 -53.31 -18.41
CA GLN A 655 -21.94 -53.18 -18.25
C GLN A 655 -21.22 -53.13 -19.60
N TRP A 656 -20.18 -52.32 -19.73
CA TRP A 656 -19.30 -52.30 -20.90
C TRP A 656 -17.86 -51.93 -20.52
N GLN A 657 -16.91 -52.24 -21.42
CA GLN A 657 -15.52 -51.80 -21.31
C GLN A 657 -15.39 -50.35 -21.79
N ALA A 658 -14.76 -49.50 -21.00
CA ALA A 658 -14.59 -48.07 -21.29
C ALA A 658 -13.12 -47.73 -21.50
N ALA A 659 -12.84 -46.92 -22.51
CA ALA A 659 -11.53 -46.38 -22.81
C ALA A 659 -11.33 -45.00 -22.16
N ALA A 660 -10.10 -44.75 -21.73
CA ALA A 660 -9.73 -43.51 -21.06
C ALA A 660 -9.93 -42.30 -21.98
N GLY A 661 -10.62 -41.26 -21.48
CA GLY A 661 -10.83 -40.02 -22.23
C GLY A 661 -12.00 -40.06 -23.24
N ARG A 662 -12.71 -41.19 -23.37
CA ARG A 662 -13.92 -41.31 -24.19
C ARG A 662 -15.19 -41.01 -23.39
N VAL A 663 -16.22 -40.52 -24.09
CA VAL A 663 -17.55 -40.26 -23.54
C VAL A 663 -18.54 -41.21 -24.19
N TYR A 664 -19.35 -41.88 -23.37
CA TYR A 664 -20.32 -42.87 -23.81
C TYR A 664 -21.74 -42.33 -23.66
N GLN A 665 -22.59 -42.59 -24.65
CA GLN A 665 -24.00 -42.23 -24.67
C GLN A 665 -24.82 -43.51 -24.82
N LEU A 666 -25.80 -43.71 -23.94
CA LEU A 666 -26.70 -44.86 -24.01
C LEU A 666 -28.00 -44.43 -24.69
N GLU A 667 -28.31 -45.08 -25.80
CA GLU A 667 -29.56 -44.90 -26.52
C GLU A 667 -30.41 -46.17 -26.45
N CYS A 668 -31.73 -46.02 -26.58
CA CYS A 668 -32.65 -47.14 -26.71
C CYS A 668 -33.64 -46.90 -27.85
N ALA A 669 -34.14 -47.98 -28.45
CA ALA A 669 -35.19 -47.95 -29.46
C ALA A 669 -36.27 -49.01 -29.14
N PRO A 670 -37.53 -48.79 -29.56
CA PRO A 670 -38.57 -49.81 -29.44
C PRO A 670 -38.20 -51.10 -30.18
N ILE A 671 -38.41 -52.25 -29.54
CA ILE A 671 -38.14 -53.59 -30.14
C ILE A 671 -38.92 -53.82 -31.44
N ASP A 672 -40.09 -53.19 -31.61
CA ASP A 672 -40.90 -53.30 -32.81
C ASP A 672 -40.40 -52.42 -33.98
N GLY A 673 -39.30 -51.68 -33.78
CA GLY A 673 -38.68 -50.82 -34.78
C GLY A 673 -39.55 -49.61 -35.16
N SER A 674 -40.56 -49.28 -34.35
CA SER A 674 -41.52 -48.22 -34.66
C SER A 674 -40.95 -46.80 -34.55
N ALA A 675 -39.77 -46.63 -33.93
CA ALA A 675 -39.03 -45.37 -33.83
C ALA A 675 -37.52 -45.61 -33.94
N GLY A 676 -36.77 -44.54 -34.25
CA GLY A 676 -35.31 -44.55 -34.21
C GLY A 676 -34.76 -44.58 -32.78
N TRP A 677 -33.43 -44.71 -32.66
CA TRP A 677 -32.73 -44.61 -31.39
C TRP A 677 -32.91 -43.22 -30.76
N THR A 678 -33.12 -43.20 -29.45
CA THR A 678 -33.25 -41.99 -28.63
C THR A 678 -32.49 -42.17 -27.32
N ASP A 679 -32.07 -41.08 -26.70
CA ASP A 679 -31.39 -41.11 -25.40
C ASP A 679 -32.16 -41.93 -24.37
N ALA A 680 -31.49 -42.97 -23.84
CA ALA A 680 -32.07 -43.85 -22.85
C ALA A 680 -32.45 -43.05 -21.58
N VAL A 681 -31.72 -41.97 -21.28
CA VAL A 681 -31.97 -41.09 -20.12
C VAL A 681 -33.31 -40.35 -20.23
N GLU A 682 -33.73 -39.93 -21.43
CA GLU A 682 -35.02 -39.26 -21.63
C GLU A 682 -36.21 -40.22 -21.62
N TRP A 683 -35.96 -41.52 -21.74
CA TRP A 683 -36.97 -42.57 -21.84
C TRP A 683 -37.33 -43.22 -20.50
N LEU A 684 -36.62 -42.90 -19.42
CA LEU A 684 -36.82 -43.50 -18.10
C LEU A 684 -38.04 -42.88 -17.36
N PRO A 685 -38.92 -43.69 -16.73
CA PRO A 685 -40.02 -43.19 -15.91
C PRO A 685 -39.53 -42.31 -14.74
N GLU A 686 -40.33 -41.32 -14.34
CA GLU A 686 -40.07 -40.51 -13.13
C GLU A 686 -39.82 -41.43 -11.91
N GLY A 687 -38.59 -41.42 -11.39
CA GLY A 687 -38.18 -42.19 -10.21
C GLY A 687 -37.07 -43.22 -10.43
N THR A 688 -36.59 -43.43 -11.66
CA THR A 688 -35.40 -44.27 -11.91
C THR A 688 -34.14 -43.57 -11.40
N ARG A 689 -33.31 -44.31 -10.65
CA ARG A 689 -31.98 -43.83 -10.24
C ARG A 689 -30.98 -44.13 -11.35
N ASN A 690 -30.38 -43.08 -11.93
CA ASN A 690 -29.30 -43.19 -12.91
C ASN A 690 -27.97 -43.07 -12.16
N GLU A 691 -27.52 -44.16 -11.54
CA GLU A 691 -26.27 -44.18 -10.79
C GLU A 691 -25.18 -44.90 -11.62
N PHE A 692 -24.32 -44.14 -12.29
CA PHE A 692 -23.13 -44.70 -12.94
C PHE A 692 -22.12 -45.10 -11.86
N GLN A 693 -21.73 -46.37 -11.81
CA GLN A 693 -20.69 -46.86 -10.91
C GLN A 693 -19.49 -47.34 -11.72
N ARG A 694 -18.33 -46.71 -11.50
CA ARG A 694 -17.05 -47.21 -11.98
C ARG A 694 -16.58 -48.31 -11.04
N MET A 695 -16.50 -49.53 -11.53
CA MET A 695 -16.04 -50.68 -10.73
C MET A 695 -14.52 -50.72 -10.69
N ASP A 696 -13.88 -50.64 -11.86
CA ASP A 696 -12.43 -50.69 -12.07
C ASP A 696 -12.00 -49.61 -13.08
N ASP A 697 -10.70 -49.50 -13.41
CA ASP A 697 -10.21 -48.43 -14.28
C ASP A 697 -10.82 -48.43 -15.69
N ASP A 698 -11.21 -49.60 -16.21
CA ASP A 698 -11.64 -49.80 -17.60
C ASP A 698 -13.08 -50.36 -17.74
N THR A 699 -13.87 -50.42 -16.66
CA THR A 699 -15.23 -51.00 -16.70
C THR A 699 -16.28 -50.08 -16.06
N ILE A 700 -17.36 -49.83 -16.79
CA ILE A 700 -18.50 -49.01 -16.33
C ILE A 700 -19.75 -49.89 -16.20
N THR A 701 -20.48 -49.71 -15.10
CA THR A 701 -21.80 -50.31 -14.87
C THR A 701 -22.86 -49.22 -14.65
N VAL A 702 -24.05 -49.40 -15.25
CA VAL A 702 -25.23 -48.52 -15.15
C VAL A 702 -26.44 -49.26 -14.63
#